data_AF-A0A8S1X4A6-F1
#
_entry.id   AF-A0A8S1X4A6-F1
#
_cell.length_a   1.000
_cell.length_b   1.000
_cell.length_c   1.000
_cell.angle_alpha   90.00
_cell.angle_beta   90.00
_cell.angle_gamma   90.00
#
_symmetry.space_group_name_H-M   'P 1'
#
loop_
_entity.id
_entity.type
_entity.pdbx_description
1 polymer ?
#
loop_
_entity_poly.entity_id
_entity_poly.type
_entity_poly.pdbx_seq_one_letter_code
_entity_poly.pdbx_strand_id
1 'polypeptide(L)'
;MSNCQEHVQNQISIICVNPHICQQNRKLCVECLEQHHYEPQYSILLKKFSEIVQQKFVGFVPLDQSIKKKIQADFDLIFEKLEKRIKTIQNELDQKLHNSFKIIELKDQLYLKLRDSDVLDLTNTELNQIVEIIQDKEAIPKWQKLKSSLSKTIIEAISKSEESINSLKSQIQEFQQDRQQEYNCLTFDSLSDSIVKKKIKIKYSKDQIEYLMDGQIIRSDKIQNIQQNPDMLQNLEKICHLQWIGQYKQKNQKQGKWIANWNGENLSNVGGLYQNDGKKTGQWTELSKNFCSKSQIYEIGQYNDNQRVGIWKQVNDFQELGSGEYNEKGEKNGNWREVSDGFWDQAQVIYEGKYLNGVKIGCWNIYSTNDKLIQIGGGSYEEISSGKKIGNWIEISERFYNQPQVIYKGQYENGKKKGRWDIFYENQRIGGGQYDEEFNGNKIGYWEELSDNIAKSSQITYRGKYRQGKKVGEWQIILQQQNQQIGGGFYDENGNGSKLGKWVEPSDRFQVNSQVTYVGEYKNRVKVGEWNVWSELDGQNQRIGGGRYDEKGTKVGNWIELFDGFYQDLQVTYKGNYQNGEKIGRWDIWQKQHGKQQKIGGGSYDKKGSGIKLGHWIELSDNFDKLHQVTYKGDYNNGKKVGYWEAWHDAIQIGEGEYDEDSMKVGSWIEISDKFNNEIQVVYKGAYERGNKINRWDTLNFRNVIAGGQYDSQGYGIKIGEWVEAINDYSIYYKGSYLDGKKFGSWEVFAIGYNQEKQSLQKIDEQYF
;
A
#
# COMPACT_ATOMS: atom_id res chain seq x y z
N MET A 1 -4.34 -5.86 -55.65
CA MET A 1 -3.12 -5.08 -55.39
C MET A 1 -3.40 -3.64 -55.77
N SER A 2 -2.96 -2.67 -54.98
CA SER A 2 -3.10 -1.24 -55.30
C SER A 2 -1.96 -0.79 -56.22
N ASN A 3 -2.26 0.04 -57.20
CA ASN A 3 -1.26 0.68 -58.04
C ASN A 3 -0.51 1.75 -57.24
N CYS A 4 0.74 2.00 -57.60
CA CYS A 4 1.51 3.10 -57.03
C CYS A 4 0.85 4.44 -57.40
N GLN A 5 0.80 5.38 -56.47
CA GLN A 5 0.18 6.70 -56.71
C GLN A 5 0.99 7.55 -57.68
N GLU A 6 2.33 7.43 -57.64
CA GLU A 6 3.24 8.15 -58.54
C GLU A 6 3.42 7.44 -59.88
N HIS A 7 3.48 6.10 -59.85
CA HIS A 7 3.64 5.26 -61.06
C HIS A 7 2.39 4.39 -61.27
N VAL A 8 1.33 5.00 -61.80
CA VAL A 8 -0.02 4.42 -61.86
C VAL A 8 -0.10 3.09 -62.64
N GLN A 9 0.87 2.83 -63.53
CA GLN A 9 0.96 1.55 -64.26
C GLN A 9 1.66 0.44 -63.47
N ASN A 10 2.31 0.76 -62.35
CA ASN A 10 3.09 -0.18 -61.56
C ASN A 10 2.39 -0.61 -60.28
N GLN A 11 2.53 -1.90 -59.96
CA GLN A 11 1.99 -2.46 -58.74
C GLN A 11 2.96 -2.28 -57.58
N ILE A 12 2.42 -1.99 -56.40
CA ILE A 12 3.18 -1.96 -55.15
C ILE A 12 3.57 -3.39 -54.79
N SER A 13 4.88 -3.64 -54.66
CA SER A 13 5.44 -4.94 -54.31
C SER A 13 6.34 -4.89 -53.09
N ILE A 14 6.68 -3.69 -52.58
CA ILE A 14 7.69 -3.48 -51.55
C ILE A 14 7.19 -2.49 -50.50
N ILE A 15 7.54 -2.73 -49.24
CA ILE A 15 7.28 -1.85 -48.09
C ILE A 15 8.60 -1.36 -47.50
N CYS A 16 8.73 -0.04 -47.30
CA CYS A 16 9.85 0.56 -46.58
C CYS A 16 9.61 0.52 -45.06
N VAL A 17 10.47 -0.19 -44.33
CA VAL A 17 10.39 -0.33 -42.85
C VAL A 17 11.39 0.54 -42.09
N ASN A 18 12.14 1.40 -42.78
CA ASN A 18 13.11 2.30 -42.16
C ASN A 18 12.42 3.31 -41.20
N PRO A 19 12.93 3.54 -39.98
CA PRO A 19 12.36 4.47 -38.99
C PRO A 19 12.29 5.96 -39.38
N HIS A 20 12.89 6.41 -40.50
CA HIS A 20 12.73 7.80 -40.94
C HIS A 20 11.28 8.16 -41.35
N ILE A 21 10.98 9.47 -41.40
CA ILE A 21 9.72 10.02 -41.89
C ILE A 21 9.74 10.01 -43.43
N CYS A 22 9.33 8.89 -44.05
CA CYS A 22 9.01 8.89 -45.49
C CYS A 22 7.89 9.92 -45.72
N GLN A 23 8.20 11.07 -46.30
CA GLN A 23 7.23 12.16 -46.44
C GLN A 23 6.08 11.83 -47.40
N GLN A 24 6.18 10.81 -48.30
CA GLN A 24 5.14 10.62 -49.33
C GLN A 24 4.58 9.20 -49.57
N ASN A 25 5.26 8.08 -49.30
CA ASN A 25 4.57 6.77 -49.21
C ASN A 25 5.53 5.65 -48.77
N ARG A 26 5.15 4.81 -47.82
CA ARG A 26 5.93 3.60 -47.46
C ARG A 26 5.68 2.42 -48.42
N LYS A 27 4.70 2.56 -49.31
CA LYS A 27 4.31 1.58 -50.32
C LYS A 27 5.03 1.90 -51.62
N LEU A 28 5.98 1.06 -52.00
CA LEU A 28 6.85 1.32 -53.14
C LEU A 28 6.57 0.28 -54.25
N CYS A 29 6.46 0.76 -55.50
CA CYS A 29 6.72 -0.07 -56.67
C CYS A 29 8.24 -0.12 -56.93
N VAL A 30 8.66 -0.86 -57.96
CA VAL A 30 10.08 -0.99 -58.33
C VAL A 30 10.70 0.38 -58.68
N GLU A 31 10.00 1.20 -59.45
CA GLU A 31 10.49 2.54 -59.84
C GLU A 31 10.54 3.51 -58.66
N CYS A 32 9.55 3.49 -57.77
CA CYS A 32 9.62 4.24 -56.51
C CYS A 32 10.81 3.81 -55.66
N LEU A 33 11.15 2.52 -55.60
CA LEU A 33 12.28 2.04 -54.82
C LEU A 33 13.61 2.60 -55.35
N GLU A 34 13.78 2.64 -56.68
CA GLU A 34 14.96 3.21 -57.32
C GLU A 34 15.08 4.71 -57.04
N GLN A 35 13.96 5.44 -57.10
CA GLN A 35 13.89 6.86 -56.75
C GLN A 35 14.10 7.10 -55.24
N HIS A 36 13.84 6.11 -54.38
CA HIS A 36 13.95 6.24 -52.93
C HIS A 36 15.40 6.12 -52.41
N HIS A 37 16.41 5.97 -53.29
CA HIS A 37 17.86 5.97 -52.98
C HIS A 37 18.25 5.25 -51.68
N TYR A 38 17.64 4.10 -51.37
CA TYR A 38 17.80 3.48 -50.06
C TYR A 38 18.46 2.10 -50.10
N GLU A 39 19.14 1.77 -49.00
CA GLU A 39 19.81 0.49 -48.82
C GLU A 39 18.78 -0.67 -48.81
N PRO A 40 18.99 -1.73 -49.62
CA PRO A 40 18.04 -2.83 -49.77
C PRO A 40 17.58 -3.49 -48.45
N GLN A 41 18.39 -3.40 -47.39
CA GLN A 41 18.16 -4.00 -46.08
C GLN A 41 16.92 -3.50 -45.32
N TYR A 42 16.34 -2.36 -45.71
CA TYR A 42 15.13 -1.82 -45.06
C TYR A 42 13.90 -1.87 -45.97
N SER A 43 13.98 -2.66 -47.03
CA SER A 43 12.87 -2.95 -47.93
C SER A 43 12.41 -4.38 -47.70
N ILE A 44 11.11 -4.57 -47.50
CA ILE A 44 10.53 -5.89 -47.34
C ILE A 44 9.51 -6.10 -48.46
N LEU A 45 9.61 -7.22 -49.16
CA LEU A 45 8.58 -7.63 -50.13
C LEU A 45 7.22 -7.66 -49.42
N LEU A 46 6.21 -7.06 -50.02
CA LEU A 46 4.86 -6.91 -49.46
C LEU A 46 4.29 -8.24 -48.94
N LYS A 47 4.57 -9.35 -49.65
CA LYS A 47 4.17 -10.70 -49.23
C LYS A 47 4.82 -11.10 -47.90
N LYS A 48 6.14 -10.94 -47.77
CA LYS A 48 6.89 -11.24 -46.55
C LYS A 48 6.54 -10.27 -45.41
N PHE A 49 6.27 -9.01 -45.72
CA PHE A 49 5.77 -8.03 -44.75
C PHE A 49 4.40 -8.45 -44.22
N SER A 50 3.49 -8.90 -45.09
CA SER A 50 2.18 -9.43 -44.69
C SER A 50 2.31 -10.66 -43.81
N GLU A 51 3.25 -11.57 -44.09
CA GLU A 51 3.54 -12.74 -43.25
C GLU A 51 4.08 -12.33 -41.87
N ILE A 52 5.00 -11.36 -41.80
CA ILE A 52 5.54 -10.81 -40.54
C ILE A 52 4.43 -10.13 -39.72
N VAL A 53 3.57 -9.33 -40.36
CA VAL A 53 2.42 -8.71 -39.70
C VAL A 53 1.47 -9.79 -39.20
N GLN A 54 1.13 -10.78 -40.03
CA GLN A 54 0.26 -11.88 -39.60
C GLN A 54 0.87 -12.63 -38.41
N GLN A 55 2.16 -12.96 -38.43
CA GLN A 55 2.88 -13.62 -37.33
C GLN A 55 2.93 -12.78 -36.05
N LYS A 56 3.23 -11.48 -36.16
CA LYS A 56 3.27 -10.58 -34.98
C LYS A 56 1.89 -10.30 -34.39
N PHE A 57 0.84 -10.35 -35.21
CA PHE A 57 -0.54 -10.12 -34.78
C PHE A 57 -1.33 -11.42 -34.48
N VAL A 58 -0.70 -12.61 -34.51
CA VAL A 58 -1.33 -13.89 -34.10
C VAL A 58 -1.87 -13.82 -32.66
N GLY A 59 -1.36 -12.92 -31.81
CA GLY A 59 -1.86 -12.66 -30.46
C GLY A 59 -2.68 -11.37 -30.29
N PHE A 60 -2.82 -10.53 -31.32
CA PHE A 60 -3.60 -9.30 -31.23
C PHE A 60 -5.07 -9.60 -31.50
N VAL A 61 -5.81 -9.90 -30.44
CA VAL A 61 -7.27 -10.04 -30.50
C VAL A 61 -7.86 -8.64 -30.29
N PRO A 62 -8.51 -8.04 -31.31
CA PRO A 62 -9.27 -6.81 -31.10
C PRO A 62 -10.26 -7.05 -29.95
N LEU A 63 -10.43 -6.05 -29.08
CA LEU A 63 -11.38 -6.12 -27.96
C LEU A 63 -12.69 -6.76 -28.44
N ASP A 64 -12.95 -7.98 -27.96
CA ASP A 64 -14.08 -8.80 -28.40
C ASP A 64 -15.34 -7.94 -28.35
N GLN A 65 -15.99 -7.77 -29.51
CA GLN A 65 -17.19 -6.96 -29.61
C GLN A 65 -18.28 -7.46 -28.67
N SER A 66 -18.27 -8.74 -28.29
CA SER A 66 -19.17 -9.30 -27.28
C SER A 66 -18.87 -8.77 -25.86
N ILE A 67 -17.60 -8.57 -25.50
CA ILE A 67 -17.18 -7.99 -24.22
C ILE A 67 -17.49 -6.49 -24.22
N LYS A 68 -17.23 -5.79 -25.32
CA LYS A 68 -17.64 -4.38 -25.47
C LYS A 68 -19.16 -4.25 -25.32
N LYS A 69 -19.94 -5.12 -25.98
CA LYS A 69 -21.40 -5.16 -25.85
C LYS A 69 -21.86 -5.51 -24.44
N LYS A 70 -21.15 -6.38 -23.71
CA LYS A 70 -21.49 -6.74 -22.32
C LYS A 70 -21.20 -5.61 -21.33
N ILE A 71 -20.01 -4.98 -21.43
CA ILE A 71 -19.68 -3.79 -20.62
C ILE A 71 -20.66 -2.67 -20.92
N GLN A 72 -21.02 -2.49 -22.19
CA GLN A 72 -22.02 -1.52 -22.60
C GLN A 72 -23.39 -1.88 -22.03
N ALA A 73 -23.82 -3.14 -22.08
CA ALA A 73 -25.07 -3.59 -21.47
C ALA A 73 -25.11 -3.45 -19.94
N ASP A 74 -24.01 -3.73 -19.23
CA ASP A 74 -23.92 -3.56 -17.78
C ASP A 74 -23.97 -2.07 -17.39
N PHE A 75 -23.29 -1.22 -18.16
CA PHE A 75 -23.34 0.23 -18.00
C PHE A 75 -24.74 0.78 -18.31
N ASP A 76 -25.35 0.32 -19.40
CA ASP A 76 -26.71 0.66 -19.80
C ASP A 76 -27.71 0.23 -18.72
N LEU A 77 -27.54 -0.94 -18.08
CA LEU A 77 -28.40 -1.42 -16.99
C LEU A 77 -28.28 -0.56 -15.72
N ILE A 78 -27.07 -0.14 -15.35
CA ILE A 78 -26.86 0.77 -14.22
C ILE A 78 -27.48 2.14 -14.53
N PHE A 79 -27.27 2.64 -15.75
CA PHE A 79 -27.83 3.90 -16.21
C PHE A 79 -29.36 3.85 -16.26
N GLU A 80 -29.95 2.76 -16.74
CA GLU A 80 -31.39 2.52 -16.77
C GLU A 80 -31.98 2.52 -15.34
N LYS A 81 -31.31 1.86 -14.37
CA LYS A 81 -31.74 1.88 -12.97
C LYS A 81 -31.72 3.30 -12.39
N LEU A 82 -30.67 4.08 -12.70
CA LEU A 82 -30.55 5.46 -12.25
C LEU A 82 -31.62 6.35 -12.90
N GLU A 83 -31.82 6.23 -14.21
CA GLU A 83 -32.85 6.97 -14.96
C GLU A 83 -34.25 6.64 -14.43
N LYS A 84 -34.54 5.37 -14.17
CA LYS A 84 -35.81 4.93 -13.57
C LYS A 84 -36.01 5.56 -12.19
N ARG A 85 -34.98 5.63 -11.36
CA ARG A 85 -35.06 6.24 -10.02
C ARG A 85 -35.30 7.75 -10.11
N ILE A 86 -34.63 8.43 -11.03
CA ILE A 86 -34.86 9.87 -11.30
C ILE A 86 -36.31 10.09 -11.79
N LYS A 87 -36.80 9.29 -12.74
CA LYS A 87 -38.19 9.35 -13.21
C LYS A 87 -39.20 9.10 -12.10
N THR A 88 -38.94 8.17 -11.18
CA THR A 88 -39.81 7.97 -10.02
C THR A 88 -39.88 9.21 -9.15
N ILE A 89 -38.74 9.83 -8.82
CA ILE A 89 -38.68 11.07 -8.02
C ILE A 89 -39.44 12.20 -8.73
N GLN A 90 -39.27 12.33 -10.05
CA GLN A 90 -39.98 13.32 -10.87
C GLN A 90 -41.51 13.09 -10.85
N ASN A 91 -41.96 11.86 -11.10
CA ASN A 91 -43.38 11.52 -11.10
C ASN A 91 -44.03 11.76 -9.74
N GLU A 92 -43.35 11.42 -8.64
CA GLU A 92 -43.85 11.68 -7.28
C GLU A 92 -43.98 13.18 -7.00
N LEU A 93 -43.01 13.98 -7.47
CA LEU A 93 -43.05 15.44 -7.36
C LEU A 93 -44.18 16.02 -8.19
N ASP A 94 -44.30 15.62 -9.46
CA ASP A 94 -45.32 16.08 -10.39
C ASP A 94 -46.72 15.75 -9.88
N GLN A 95 -46.92 14.54 -9.35
CA GLN A 95 -48.21 14.13 -8.78
C GLN A 95 -48.57 14.98 -7.55
N LYS A 96 -47.61 15.27 -6.66
CA LYS A 96 -47.83 16.13 -5.48
C LYS A 96 -48.12 17.57 -5.87
N LEU A 97 -47.39 18.11 -6.86
CA LEU A 97 -47.61 19.44 -7.42
C LEU A 97 -49.00 19.53 -8.06
N HIS A 98 -49.35 18.60 -8.94
CA HIS A 98 -50.62 18.56 -9.64
C HIS A 98 -51.81 18.51 -8.66
N ASN A 99 -51.75 17.62 -7.66
CA ASN A 99 -52.80 17.52 -6.66
C ASN A 99 -52.96 18.82 -5.85
N SER A 100 -51.84 19.43 -5.44
CA SER A 100 -51.87 20.67 -4.65
C SER A 100 -52.39 21.84 -5.46
N PHE A 101 -51.94 22.01 -6.71
CA PHE A 101 -52.42 23.06 -7.60
C PHE A 101 -53.89 22.87 -7.98
N LYS A 102 -54.34 21.65 -8.25
CA LYS A 102 -55.75 21.37 -8.57
C LYS A 102 -56.68 21.76 -7.43
N ILE A 103 -56.29 21.50 -6.17
CA ILE A 103 -57.06 21.91 -4.99
C ILE A 103 -57.12 23.44 -4.89
N ILE A 104 -55.98 24.11 -5.12
CA ILE A 104 -55.89 25.59 -5.12
C ILE A 104 -56.76 26.19 -6.22
N GLU A 105 -56.62 25.70 -7.45
CA GLU A 105 -57.31 26.19 -8.62
C GLU A 105 -58.83 26.01 -8.51
N LEU A 106 -59.32 24.81 -8.16
CA LEU A 106 -60.76 24.56 -8.03
C LEU A 106 -61.41 25.49 -7.00
N LYS A 107 -60.71 25.74 -5.89
CA LYS A 107 -61.24 26.56 -4.80
C LYS A 107 -61.12 28.06 -5.08
N ASP A 108 -60.04 28.50 -5.74
CA ASP A 108 -59.91 29.88 -6.22
C ASP A 108 -60.95 30.17 -7.32
N GLN A 109 -61.17 29.25 -8.26
CA GLN A 109 -62.22 29.37 -9.29
C GLN A 109 -63.61 29.47 -8.68
N LEU A 110 -63.89 28.66 -7.65
CA LEU A 110 -65.16 28.73 -6.91
C LEU A 110 -65.34 30.13 -6.30
N TYR A 111 -64.34 30.64 -5.58
CA TYR A 111 -64.44 31.96 -4.95
C TYR A 111 -64.51 33.11 -5.95
N LEU A 112 -63.80 33.02 -7.08
CA LEU A 112 -63.90 34.01 -8.16
C LEU A 112 -65.29 33.99 -8.81
N LYS A 113 -65.84 32.80 -9.10
CA LYS A 113 -67.19 32.65 -9.63
C LYS A 113 -68.22 33.28 -8.69
N LEU A 114 -68.16 32.94 -7.40
CA LEU A 114 -69.07 33.50 -6.39
C LEU A 114 -68.93 35.02 -6.23
N ARG A 115 -67.74 35.59 -6.46
CA ARG A 115 -67.49 37.04 -6.41
C ARG A 115 -68.06 37.77 -7.61
N ASP A 116 -67.93 37.19 -8.81
CA ASP A 116 -68.20 37.87 -10.08
C ASP A 116 -69.63 37.61 -10.62
N SER A 117 -70.35 36.63 -10.06
CA SER A 117 -71.75 36.35 -10.41
C SER A 117 -72.72 37.34 -9.77
N ASP A 118 -73.76 37.74 -10.51
CA ASP A 118 -74.92 38.44 -9.93
C ASP A 118 -75.61 37.50 -8.94
N VAL A 119 -75.96 38.01 -7.75
CA VAL A 119 -76.59 37.24 -6.67
C VAL A 119 -77.89 36.58 -7.14
N LEU A 120 -78.59 37.21 -8.10
CA LEU A 120 -79.84 36.68 -8.67
C LEU A 120 -79.63 35.45 -9.57
N ASP A 121 -78.43 35.24 -10.11
CA ASP A 121 -78.11 34.15 -11.04
C ASP A 121 -77.48 32.93 -10.33
N LEU A 122 -77.25 33.03 -9.02
CA LEU A 122 -76.63 31.97 -8.23
C LEU A 122 -77.62 30.85 -7.90
N THR A 123 -77.14 29.61 -7.95
CA THR A 123 -77.91 28.46 -7.46
C THR A 123 -78.03 28.49 -5.93
N ASN A 124 -79.06 27.85 -5.36
CA ASN A 124 -79.20 27.75 -3.89
C ASN A 124 -77.97 27.14 -3.20
N THR A 125 -77.24 26.24 -3.88
CA THR A 125 -75.99 25.67 -3.37
C THR A 125 -74.88 26.71 -3.29
N GLU A 126 -74.73 27.55 -4.31
CA GLU A 126 -73.76 28.65 -4.34
C GLU A 126 -74.11 29.75 -3.34
N LEU A 127 -75.40 30.07 -3.20
CA LEU A 127 -75.90 30.99 -2.17
C LEU A 127 -75.61 30.47 -0.77
N ASN A 128 -75.84 29.18 -0.48
CA ASN A 128 -75.48 28.59 0.81
C ASN A 128 -73.97 28.66 1.07
N GLN A 129 -73.13 28.47 0.05
CA GLN A 129 -71.68 28.62 0.19
C GLN A 129 -71.28 30.07 0.48
N ILE A 130 -71.91 31.06 -0.16
CA ILE A 130 -71.70 32.48 0.17
C ILE A 130 -72.15 32.78 1.60
N VAL A 131 -73.30 32.25 2.02
CA VAL A 131 -73.80 32.39 3.39
C VAL A 131 -72.83 31.77 4.39
N GLU A 132 -72.29 30.58 4.12
CA GLU A 132 -71.24 29.96 4.93
C GLU A 132 -69.98 30.84 5.02
N ILE A 133 -69.53 31.42 3.90
CA ILE A 133 -68.38 32.33 3.88
C ILE A 133 -68.65 33.64 4.65
N ILE A 134 -69.87 34.18 4.59
CA ILE A 134 -70.26 35.40 5.30
C ILE A 134 -70.42 35.14 6.80
N GLN A 135 -71.01 34.01 7.18
CA GLN A 135 -71.25 33.63 8.57
C GLN A 135 -69.95 33.21 9.27
N ASP A 136 -69.08 32.48 8.57
CA ASP A 136 -67.74 32.17 9.05
C ASP A 136 -66.76 33.27 8.61
N LYS A 137 -66.61 34.31 9.44
CA LYS A 137 -65.61 35.39 9.21
C LYS A 137 -64.18 34.87 9.01
N GLU A 138 -63.91 33.62 9.42
CA GLU A 138 -62.63 32.95 9.25
C GLU A 138 -62.52 32.13 7.96
N ALA A 139 -63.56 32.01 7.12
CA ALA A 139 -63.53 31.16 5.92
C ALA A 139 -62.42 31.55 4.94
N ILE A 140 -62.28 32.85 4.64
CA ILE A 140 -61.21 33.38 3.77
C ILE A 140 -59.83 33.27 4.44
N PRO A 141 -59.63 33.70 5.71
CA PRO A 141 -58.38 33.46 6.43
C PRO A 141 -57.99 31.97 6.51
N LYS A 142 -58.93 31.06 6.76
CA LYS A 142 -58.71 29.60 6.76
C LYS A 142 -58.26 29.11 5.38
N TRP A 143 -58.86 29.64 4.30
CA TRP A 143 -58.42 29.30 2.95
C TRP A 143 -57.00 29.81 2.67
N GLN A 144 -56.71 31.08 2.99
CA GLN A 144 -55.37 31.65 2.84
C GLN A 144 -54.34 30.85 3.63
N LYS A 145 -54.66 30.46 4.87
CA LYS A 145 -53.82 29.61 5.70
C LYS A 145 -53.59 28.22 5.09
N LEU A 146 -54.63 27.61 4.52
CA LEU A 146 -54.51 26.33 3.81
C LEU A 146 -53.64 26.46 2.55
N LYS A 147 -53.81 27.53 1.77
CA LYS A 147 -53.00 27.84 0.59
C LYS A 147 -51.53 28.02 0.97
N SER A 148 -51.23 28.80 2.01
CA SER A 148 -49.86 28.94 2.54
C SER A 148 -49.29 27.62 3.04
N SER A 149 -50.11 26.78 3.70
CA SER A 149 -49.69 25.45 4.14
C SER A 149 -49.35 24.54 2.96
N LEU A 150 -50.17 24.53 1.89
CA LEU A 150 -49.92 23.76 0.68
C LEU A 150 -48.65 24.25 -0.05
N SER A 151 -48.46 25.57 -0.17
CA SER A 151 -47.23 26.15 -0.74
C SER A 151 -45.98 25.75 0.06
N LYS A 152 -46.07 25.71 1.40
CA LYS A 152 -44.98 25.23 2.25
C LYS A 152 -44.66 23.75 1.98
N THR A 153 -45.69 22.90 1.91
CA THR A 153 -45.51 21.47 1.56
C THR A 153 -44.86 21.27 0.20
N ILE A 154 -45.20 22.10 -0.79
CA ILE A 154 -44.57 22.08 -2.12
C ILE A 154 -43.07 22.43 -2.02
N ILE A 155 -42.72 23.50 -1.32
CA ILE A 155 -41.31 23.91 -1.14
C ILE A 155 -40.50 22.81 -0.44
N GLU A 156 -41.07 22.20 0.61
CA GLU A 156 -40.44 21.07 1.31
C GLU A 156 -40.25 19.85 0.39
N ALA A 157 -41.20 19.55 -0.49
CA ALA A 157 -41.08 18.46 -1.45
C ALA A 157 -40.01 18.73 -2.52
N ILE A 158 -39.90 19.96 -3.03
CA ILE A 158 -38.85 20.36 -3.96
C ILE A 158 -37.47 20.22 -3.30
N SER A 159 -37.32 20.75 -2.09
CA SER A 159 -36.05 20.69 -1.35
C SER A 159 -35.59 19.24 -1.10
N LYS A 160 -36.51 18.33 -0.71
CA LYS A 160 -36.19 16.89 -0.55
C LYS A 160 -35.75 16.22 -1.86
N SER A 161 -36.37 16.60 -2.97
CA SER A 161 -35.99 16.09 -4.29
C SER A 161 -34.61 16.60 -4.72
N GLU A 162 -34.28 17.87 -4.44
CA GLU A 162 -32.95 18.44 -4.69
C GLU A 162 -31.85 17.74 -3.87
N GLU A 163 -32.09 17.47 -2.58
CA GLU A 163 -31.17 16.69 -1.75
C GLU A 163 -30.93 15.29 -2.32
N SER A 164 -32.00 14.63 -2.78
CA SER A 164 -31.90 13.29 -3.39
C SER A 164 -31.12 13.31 -4.70
N ILE A 165 -31.33 14.32 -5.55
CA ILE A 165 -30.59 14.51 -6.81
C ILE A 165 -29.12 14.80 -6.52
N ASN A 166 -28.80 15.65 -5.55
CA ASN A 166 -27.43 15.97 -5.19
C ASN A 166 -26.70 14.75 -4.59
N SER A 167 -27.38 13.95 -3.77
CA SER A 167 -26.85 12.66 -3.30
C SER A 167 -26.52 11.71 -4.45
N LEU A 168 -27.40 11.59 -5.45
CA LEU A 168 -27.15 10.78 -6.65
C LEU A 168 -25.98 11.33 -7.48
N LYS A 169 -25.85 12.65 -7.63
CA LYS A 169 -24.70 13.28 -8.29
C LYS A 169 -23.39 12.97 -7.57
N SER A 170 -23.36 13.03 -6.24
CA SER A 170 -22.19 12.66 -5.45
C SER A 170 -21.81 11.19 -5.64
N GLN A 171 -22.78 10.28 -5.66
CA GLN A 171 -22.53 8.86 -5.95
C GLN A 171 -21.93 8.68 -7.36
N ILE A 172 -22.48 9.36 -8.37
CA ILE A 172 -21.95 9.31 -9.75
C ILE A 172 -20.51 9.86 -9.81
N GLN A 173 -20.22 10.95 -9.10
CA GLN A 173 -18.90 11.55 -9.04
C GLN A 173 -17.88 10.64 -8.33
N GLU A 174 -18.30 9.93 -7.28
CA GLU A 174 -17.50 8.92 -6.58
C GLU A 174 -17.18 7.71 -7.50
N PHE A 175 -18.09 7.35 -8.41
CA PHE A 175 -17.85 6.33 -9.44
C PHE A 175 -16.93 6.81 -10.57
N GLN A 176 -16.83 8.11 -10.82
CA GLN A 176 -16.03 8.70 -11.90
C GLN A 176 -14.60 9.10 -11.48
N GLN A 177 -14.33 9.30 -10.19
CA GLN A 177 -12.98 9.55 -9.69
C GLN A 177 -12.17 8.25 -9.65
N ASP A 178 -10.88 8.33 -9.99
CA ASP A 178 -9.93 7.21 -9.86
C ASP A 178 -10.13 6.56 -8.49
N ARG A 179 -10.64 5.32 -8.49
CA ARG A 179 -10.93 4.63 -7.23
C ARG A 179 -9.59 4.44 -6.52
N GLN A 180 -9.40 5.10 -5.38
CA GLN A 180 -8.26 4.90 -4.53
C GLN A 180 -8.69 4.15 -3.29
N GLN A 181 -7.95 3.11 -2.94
CA GLN A 181 -8.20 2.32 -1.74
C GLN A 181 -6.90 2.14 -0.98
N GLU A 182 -6.94 2.41 0.33
CA GLU A 182 -5.82 2.15 1.23
C GLU A 182 -5.89 0.71 1.74
N TYR A 183 -4.75 0.02 1.70
CA TYR A 183 -4.59 -1.34 2.18
C TYR A 183 -3.35 -1.45 3.06
N ASN A 184 -3.42 -2.30 4.07
CA ASN A 184 -2.24 -2.71 4.82
C ASN A 184 -1.61 -3.92 4.14
N CYS A 185 -0.36 -3.80 3.71
CA CYS A 185 0.45 -4.92 3.24
C CYS A 185 1.55 -5.24 4.25
N LEU A 186 1.93 -6.52 4.34
CA LEU A 186 3.09 -6.96 5.10
C LEU A 186 4.36 -6.67 4.32
N THR A 187 5.39 -6.16 4.97
CA THR A 187 6.72 -5.96 4.39
C THR A 187 7.78 -6.24 5.44
N PHE A 188 8.95 -6.67 5.00
CA PHE A 188 10.10 -6.79 5.88
C PHE A 188 10.76 -5.42 6.06
N ASP A 189 10.86 -4.96 7.30
CA ASP A 189 11.58 -3.75 7.66
C ASP A 189 12.98 -4.13 8.12
N SER A 190 13.98 -3.80 7.30
CA SER A 190 15.39 -4.12 7.56
C SER A 190 15.93 -3.45 8.82
N LEU A 191 15.41 -2.28 9.20
CA LEU A 191 15.88 -1.55 10.38
C LEU A 191 15.44 -2.21 11.68
N SER A 192 14.23 -2.76 11.71
CA SER A 192 13.69 -3.48 12.87
C SER A 192 13.88 -4.98 12.81
N ASP A 193 14.42 -5.52 11.70
CA ASP A 193 14.56 -6.94 11.43
C ASP A 193 13.22 -7.67 11.64
N SER A 194 12.13 -7.10 11.12
CA SER A 194 10.78 -7.57 11.43
C SER A 194 9.78 -7.39 10.29
N ILE A 195 8.73 -8.21 10.27
CA ILE A 195 7.61 -8.03 9.34
C ILE A 195 6.65 -6.99 9.91
N VAL A 196 6.55 -5.84 9.24
CA VAL A 196 5.66 -4.75 9.62
C VAL A 196 4.50 -4.61 8.64
N LYS A 197 3.40 -4.00 9.10
CA LYS A 197 2.28 -3.62 8.24
C LYS A 197 2.54 -2.20 7.72
N LYS A 198 2.72 -2.04 6.39
CA LYS A 198 2.76 -0.74 5.72
C LYS A 198 1.45 -0.46 4.99
N LYS A 199 1.05 0.80 4.96
CA LYS A 199 -0.08 1.23 4.15
C LYS A 199 0.38 1.47 2.72
N ILE A 200 -0.39 0.96 1.77
CA ILE A 200 -0.27 1.25 0.35
C ILE A 200 -1.60 1.78 -0.17
N LYS A 201 -1.54 2.57 -1.23
CA LYS A 201 -2.71 3.02 -1.98
C LYS A 201 -2.79 2.25 -3.28
N ILE A 202 -3.95 1.71 -3.59
CA ILE A 202 -4.23 1.09 -4.89
C ILE A 202 -5.12 2.04 -5.67
N LYS A 203 -4.64 2.47 -6.83
CA LYS A 203 -5.34 3.35 -7.74
C LYS A 203 -5.81 2.54 -8.94
N TYR A 204 -7.11 2.54 -9.20
CA TYR A 204 -7.71 1.89 -10.35
C TYR A 204 -7.94 2.92 -11.45
N SER A 205 -7.36 2.70 -12.62
CA SER A 205 -7.71 3.39 -13.87
C SER A 205 -8.54 2.46 -14.77
N LYS A 206 -8.93 2.93 -15.95
CA LYS A 206 -9.72 2.16 -16.92
C LYS A 206 -8.98 0.92 -17.43
N ASP A 207 -7.65 0.97 -17.49
CA ASP A 207 -6.79 -0.01 -18.15
C ASP A 207 -5.61 -0.45 -17.28
N GLN A 208 -5.45 0.10 -16.08
CA GLN A 208 -4.30 -0.16 -15.21
C GLN A 208 -4.68 -0.12 -13.73
N ILE A 209 -4.00 -0.93 -12.92
CA ILE A 209 -4.00 -0.86 -11.47
C ILE A 209 -2.61 -0.42 -11.05
N GLU A 210 -2.52 0.67 -10.31
CA GLU A 210 -1.27 1.18 -9.77
C GLU A 210 -1.25 0.95 -8.26
N TYR A 211 -0.15 0.41 -7.78
CA TYR A 211 0.14 0.28 -6.36
C TYR A 211 1.11 1.39 -6.00
N LEU A 212 0.74 2.21 -5.03
CA LEU A 212 1.51 3.35 -4.58
C LEU A 212 1.91 3.18 -3.12
N MET A 213 3.18 3.43 -2.82
CA MET A 213 3.71 3.54 -1.47
C MET A 213 4.39 4.89 -1.35
N ASP A 214 4.00 5.67 -0.34
CA ASP A 214 4.53 7.03 -0.11
C ASP A 214 4.46 7.94 -1.36
N GLY A 215 3.41 7.76 -2.18
CA GLY A 215 3.15 8.51 -3.40
C GLY A 215 3.91 8.01 -4.65
N GLN A 216 4.83 7.06 -4.51
CA GLN A 216 5.57 6.47 -5.61
C GLN A 216 4.88 5.21 -6.13
N ILE A 217 4.80 5.05 -7.45
CA ILE A 217 4.26 3.83 -8.07
C ILE A 217 5.30 2.71 -7.93
N ILE A 218 4.99 1.70 -7.13
CA ILE A 218 5.86 0.52 -6.91
C ILE A 218 5.53 -0.63 -7.85
N ARG A 219 4.33 -0.62 -8.44
CA ARG A 219 3.87 -1.57 -9.46
C ARG A 219 2.73 -0.98 -10.26
N SER A 220 2.68 -1.29 -11.55
CA SER A 220 1.44 -1.14 -12.30
C SER A 220 1.14 -2.36 -13.17
N ASP A 221 -0.10 -2.82 -13.09
CA ASP A 221 -0.59 -3.96 -13.86
C ASP A 221 -1.65 -3.50 -14.85
N LYS A 222 -1.58 -3.95 -16.10
CA LYS A 222 -2.67 -3.71 -17.06
C LYS A 222 -3.90 -4.54 -16.71
N ILE A 223 -5.06 -3.90 -16.60
CA ILE A 223 -6.34 -4.57 -16.41
C ILE A 223 -6.76 -5.20 -17.73
N GLN A 224 -6.53 -6.50 -17.85
CA GLN A 224 -7.01 -7.23 -19.02
C GLN A 224 -8.54 -7.46 -18.95
N ASN A 225 -9.13 -7.55 -17.75
CA ASN A 225 -10.57 -7.73 -17.58
C ASN A 225 -11.08 -6.91 -16.39
N ILE A 226 -11.82 -5.83 -16.66
CA ILE A 226 -12.38 -4.92 -15.65
C ILE A 226 -13.34 -5.64 -14.68
N GLN A 227 -13.91 -6.79 -15.07
CA GLN A 227 -14.81 -7.57 -14.23
C GLN A 227 -14.07 -8.49 -13.24
N GLN A 228 -12.77 -8.76 -13.43
CA GLN A 228 -11.99 -9.54 -12.47
C GLN A 228 -11.35 -8.58 -11.48
N ASN A 229 -11.74 -8.70 -10.20
CA ASN A 229 -11.00 -8.06 -9.13
C ASN A 229 -9.56 -8.58 -9.19
N PRO A 230 -8.55 -7.70 -9.19
CA PRO A 230 -7.17 -8.16 -9.16
C PRO A 230 -6.92 -8.99 -7.90
N ASP A 231 -6.05 -9.99 -8.04
CA ASP A 231 -5.56 -10.75 -6.90
C ASP A 231 -4.88 -9.77 -5.93
N MET A 232 -5.53 -9.51 -4.80
CA MET A 232 -5.03 -8.58 -3.78
C MET A 232 -3.81 -9.18 -3.10
N LEU A 233 -2.62 -8.76 -3.52
CA LEU A 233 -1.36 -9.16 -2.91
C LEU A 233 -1.22 -8.48 -1.54
N GLN A 234 -1.14 -9.28 -0.49
CA GLN A 234 -1.07 -8.79 0.90
C GLN A 234 0.37 -8.59 1.40
N ASN A 235 1.36 -8.81 0.55
CA ASN A 235 2.79 -8.68 0.87
C ASN A 235 3.45 -7.77 -0.16
N LEU A 236 4.21 -6.77 0.32
CA LEU A 236 4.83 -5.73 -0.48
C LEU A 236 5.88 -6.28 -1.46
N GLU A 237 6.69 -7.26 -1.04
CA GLU A 237 7.65 -7.89 -1.94
C GLU A 237 6.95 -8.67 -3.04
N LYS A 238 5.81 -9.32 -2.74
CA LYS A 238 4.98 -9.95 -3.78
C LYS A 238 4.44 -8.90 -4.75
N ILE A 239 4.00 -7.75 -4.25
CA ILE A 239 3.60 -6.64 -5.12
C ILE A 239 4.76 -6.28 -6.04
N CYS A 240 5.95 -5.99 -5.51
CA CYS A 240 7.08 -5.53 -6.33
C CYS A 240 7.63 -6.59 -7.28
N HIS A 241 7.70 -7.87 -6.88
CA HIS A 241 8.55 -8.86 -7.54
C HIS A 241 7.79 -10.03 -8.18
N LEU A 242 6.53 -10.28 -7.82
CA LEU A 242 5.78 -11.44 -8.35
C LEU A 242 5.09 -11.12 -9.67
N GLN A 243 5.44 -11.89 -10.70
CA GLN A 243 4.76 -11.92 -11.98
C GLN A 243 4.32 -13.34 -12.32
N TRP A 244 3.11 -13.50 -12.85
CA TRP A 244 2.62 -14.81 -13.30
C TRP A 244 2.74 -14.90 -14.83
N ILE A 245 3.39 -15.95 -15.30
CA ILE A 245 3.62 -16.21 -16.73
C ILE A 245 2.79 -17.41 -17.15
N GLY A 246 1.95 -17.25 -18.17
CA GLY A 246 1.16 -18.34 -18.75
C GLY A 246 0.40 -17.89 -19.99
N GLN A 247 -0.42 -18.79 -20.53
CA GLN A 247 -1.22 -18.50 -21.72
C GLN A 247 -2.61 -18.02 -21.32
N TYR A 248 -3.10 -17.02 -22.05
CA TYR A 248 -4.48 -16.58 -21.99
C TYR A 248 -5.24 -17.07 -23.23
N LYS A 249 -6.50 -17.47 -23.03
CA LYS A 249 -7.47 -17.73 -24.08
C LYS A 249 -8.24 -16.47 -24.47
N GLN A 250 -9.13 -16.61 -25.46
CA GLN A 250 -10.19 -15.64 -25.73
C GLN A 250 -10.90 -15.26 -24.42
N LYS A 251 -11.21 -13.97 -24.26
CA LYS A 251 -11.80 -13.38 -23.03
C LYS A 251 -10.87 -13.33 -21.81
N ASN A 252 -9.55 -13.36 -21.99
CA ASN A 252 -8.54 -13.24 -20.93
C ASN A 252 -8.69 -14.29 -19.82
N GLN A 253 -9.14 -15.49 -20.19
CA GLN A 253 -9.16 -16.65 -19.29
C GLN A 253 -7.79 -17.32 -19.27
N LYS A 254 -7.25 -17.59 -18.08
CA LYS A 254 -5.99 -18.32 -17.92
C LYS A 254 -6.14 -19.75 -18.45
N GLN A 255 -5.18 -20.27 -19.20
CA GLN A 255 -5.18 -21.65 -19.70
C GLN A 255 -3.78 -22.26 -19.59
N GLY A 256 -3.71 -23.58 -19.44
CA GLY A 256 -2.48 -24.34 -19.59
C GLY A 256 -1.58 -24.18 -18.37
N LYS A 257 -0.27 -24.38 -18.58
CA LYS A 257 0.72 -24.26 -17.51
C LYS A 257 1.01 -22.80 -17.20
N TRP A 258 0.88 -22.46 -15.93
CA TRP A 258 1.23 -21.17 -15.37
C TRP A 258 2.41 -21.35 -14.44
N ILE A 259 3.37 -20.44 -14.52
CA ILE A 259 4.55 -20.43 -13.66
C ILE A 259 4.71 -19.06 -13.00
N ALA A 260 5.22 -19.05 -11.78
CA ALA A 260 5.59 -17.80 -11.13
C ALA A 260 6.98 -17.35 -11.58
N ASN A 261 7.13 -16.05 -11.77
CA ASN A 261 8.42 -15.36 -11.84
C ASN A 261 8.53 -14.48 -10.60
N TRP A 262 9.64 -14.61 -9.88
CA TRP A 262 9.93 -13.86 -8.68
C TRP A 262 11.25 -13.12 -8.86
N ASN A 263 11.20 -11.79 -8.81
CA ASN A 263 12.39 -10.94 -8.92
C ASN A 263 13.21 -11.23 -10.19
N GLY A 264 12.53 -11.50 -11.31
CA GLY A 264 13.15 -11.87 -12.60
C GLY A 264 13.45 -13.35 -12.75
N GLU A 265 13.52 -14.12 -11.67
CA GLU A 265 13.82 -15.55 -11.69
C GLU A 265 12.54 -16.37 -11.95
N ASN A 266 12.57 -17.26 -12.95
CA ASN A 266 11.45 -18.17 -13.18
C ASN A 266 11.48 -19.31 -12.17
N LEU A 267 10.47 -19.36 -11.32
CA LEU A 267 10.26 -20.45 -10.38
C LEU A 267 9.54 -21.59 -11.12
N SER A 268 10.31 -22.39 -11.87
CA SER A 268 9.77 -23.43 -12.77
C SER A 268 8.89 -24.48 -12.09
N ASN A 269 9.07 -24.66 -10.77
CA ASN A 269 8.31 -25.56 -9.90
C ASN A 269 7.14 -24.89 -9.17
N VAL A 270 6.92 -23.58 -9.38
CA VAL A 270 5.83 -22.81 -8.76
C VAL A 270 4.79 -22.48 -9.81
N GLY A 271 3.54 -22.84 -9.53
CA GLY A 271 2.38 -22.71 -10.41
C GLY A 271 1.67 -24.04 -10.63
N GLY A 272 0.93 -24.15 -11.73
CA GLY A 272 0.12 -25.33 -12.01
C GLY A 272 -0.65 -25.20 -13.31
N LEU A 273 -1.71 -26.00 -13.47
CA LEU A 273 -2.50 -26.07 -14.70
C LEU A 273 -3.86 -25.40 -14.54
N TYR A 274 -4.23 -24.59 -15.53
CA TYR A 274 -5.61 -24.13 -15.73
C TYR A 274 -6.29 -24.95 -16.83
N GLN A 275 -7.53 -25.35 -16.57
CA GLN A 275 -8.43 -25.95 -17.54
C GLN A 275 -8.87 -24.94 -18.61
N ASN A 276 -9.62 -25.44 -19.59
CA ASN A 276 -10.12 -24.65 -20.71
C ASN A 276 -11.11 -23.55 -20.32
N ASP A 277 -11.74 -23.66 -19.15
CA ASP A 277 -12.72 -22.71 -18.61
C ASP A 277 -12.09 -21.68 -17.65
N GLY A 278 -10.77 -21.70 -17.48
CA GLY A 278 -10.06 -20.79 -16.58
C GLY A 278 -9.98 -21.22 -15.13
N LYS A 279 -10.37 -22.46 -14.79
CA LYS A 279 -10.23 -22.99 -13.43
C LYS A 279 -8.91 -23.73 -13.22
N LYS A 280 -8.32 -23.58 -12.03
CA LYS A 280 -7.17 -24.35 -11.56
C LYS A 280 -7.55 -25.82 -11.40
N THR A 281 -6.66 -26.71 -11.84
CA THR A 281 -6.79 -28.17 -11.70
C THR A 281 -5.43 -28.83 -11.49
N GLY A 282 -5.45 -30.06 -10.95
CA GLY A 282 -4.26 -30.89 -10.78
C GLY A 282 -3.34 -30.39 -9.69
N GLN A 283 -2.06 -30.77 -9.75
CA GLN A 283 -1.08 -30.34 -8.76
C GLN A 283 -0.70 -28.87 -8.95
N TRP A 284 -0.60 -28.16 -7.83
CA TRP A 284 -0.19 -26.76 -7.76
C TRP A 284 0.85 -26.57 -6.67
N THR A 285 1.78 -25.66 -6.94
CA THR A 285 2.69 -25.08 -5.96
C THR A 285 2.44 -23.59 -5.92
N GLU A 286 2.07 -23.05 -4.77
CA GLU A 286 1.75 -21.62 -4.60
C GLU A 286 2.75 -20.95 -3.66
N LEU A 287 2.99 -19.66 -3.88
CA LEU A 287 3.75 -18.85 -2.93
C LEU A 287 2.84 -18.51 -1.74
N SER A 288 3.27 -18.83 -0.53
CA SER A 288 2.51 -18.52 0.69
C SER A 288 2.14 -17.03 0.78
N LYS A 289 1.20 -16.70 1.66
CA LYS A 289 0.78 -15.31 1.90
C LYS A 289 1.95 -14.40 2.30
N ASN A 290 2.93 -14.94 3.03
CA ASN A 290 4.06 -14.20 3.58
C ASN A 290 5.36 -14.46 2.81
N PHE A 291 5.26 -15.00 1.60
CA PHE A 291 6.41 -15.25 0.75
C PHE A 291 7.19 -13.95 0.52
N CYS A 292 8.46 -13.93 0.94
CA CYS A 292 9.40 -12.84 0.78
C CYS A 292 10.83 -13.39 0.66
N SER A 293 11.79 -12.50 0.42
CA SER A 293 13.22 -12.83 0.36
C SER A 293 13.76 -13.53 1.62
N LYS A 294 13.12 -13.33 2.78
CA LYS A 294 13.45 -13.93 4.09
C LYS A 294 12.55 -15.12 4.49
N SER A 295 11.58 -15.47 3.64
CA SER A 295 10.60 -16.52 3.92
C SER A 295 10.08 -17.10 2.62
N GLN A 296 10.74 -18.17 2.15
CA GLN A 296 10.41 -18.80 0.87
C GLN A 296 9.48 -20.01 1.05
N ILE A 297 8.34 -19.81 1.72
CA ILE A 297 7.39 -20.90 1.97
C ILE A 297 6.48 -21.13 0.76
N TYR A 298 6.44 -22.37 0.29
CA TYR A 298 5.58 -22.84 -0.78
C TYR A 298 4.43 -23.71 -0.22
N GLU A 299 3.24 -23.58 -0.81
CA GLU A 299 2.08 -24.44 -0.52
C GLU A 299 1.84 -25.39 -1.70
N ILE A 300 1.97 -26.69 -1.48
CA ILE A 300 1.89 -27.72 -2.53
C ILE A 300 0.66 -28.60 -2.27
N GLY A 301 -0.22 -28.74 -3.27
CA GLY A 301 -1.36 -29.63 -3.17
C GLY A 301 -2.11 -29.77 -4.48
N GLN A 302 -3.36 -30.21 -4.43
CA GLN A 302 -4.20 -30.39 -5.61
C GLN A 302 -5.37 -29.41 -5.65
N TYR A 303 -5.70 -28.98 -6.87
CA TYR A 303 -6.92 -28.25 -7.18
C TYR A 303 -7.89 -29.13 -7.98
N ASN A 304 -9.17 -29.00 -7.65
CA ASN A 304 -10.30 -29.44 -8.48
C ASN A 304 -11.24 -28.24 -8.65
N ASP A 305 -11.39 -27.74 -9.88
CA ASP A 305 -12.28 -26.64 -10.21
C ASP A 305 -12.11 -25.38 -9.32
N ASN A 306 -10.88 -24.87 -9.18
CA ASN A 306 -10.49 -23.78 -8.28
C ASN A 306 -10.62 -24.06 -6.77
N GLN A 307 -11.04 -25.26 -6.35
CA GLN A 307 -11.08 -25.65 -4.95
C GLN A 307 -9.85 -26.47 -4.58
N ARG A 308 -9.21 -26.15 -3.46
CA ARG A 308 -8.12 -26.95 -2.91
C ARG A 308 -8.68 -28.28 -2.40
N VAL A 309 -8.11 -29.42 -2.79
CA VAL A 309 -8.58 -30.74 -2.36
C VAL A 309 -7.42 -31.60 -1.89
N GLY A 310 -7.71 -32.56 -1.02
CA GLY A 310 -6.74 -33.53 -0.53
C GLY A 310 -5.64 -32.91 0.33
N ILE A 311 -4.50 -33.58 0.40
CA ILE A 311 -3.37 -33.15 1.26
C ILE A 311 -2.67 -31.94 0.63
N TRP A 312 -2.51 -30.89 1.43
CA TRP A 312 -1.71 -29.71 1.14
C TRP A 312 -0.55 -29.62 2.12
N LYS A 313 0.64 -29.37 1.59
CA LYS A 313 1.90 -29.28 2.33
C LYS A 313 2.44 -27.86 2.27
N GLN A 314 3.04 -27.39 3.35
CA GLN A 314 3.79 -26.15 3.43
C GLN A 314 5.27 -26.51 3.55
N VAL A 315 6.08 -26.08 2.59
CA VAL A 315 7.50 -26.45 2.51
C VAL A 315 8.38 -25.21 2.44
N ASN A 316 9.53 -25.25 3.10
CA ASN A 316 10.61 -24.27 2.98
C ASN A 316 11.91 -25.05 2.75
N ASP A 317 12.67 -24.73 1.70
CA ASP A 317 13.90 -25.45 1.33
C ASP A 317 13.78 -26.98 1.39
N PHE A 318 12.70 -27.52 0.81
CA PHE A 318 12.35 -28.95 0.79
C PHE A 318 11.95 -29.56 2.15
N GLN A 319 12.05 -28.83 3.25
CA GLN A 319 11.57 -29.25 4.56
C GLN A 319 10.06 -29.04 4.67
N GLU A 320 9.32 -30.09 4.99
CA GLU A 320 7.89 -30.00 5.30
C GLU A 320 7.70 -29.33 6.67
N LEU A 321 7.21 -28.09 6.66
CA LEU A 321 6.91 -27.30 7.85
C LEU A 321 5.51 -27.57 8.37
N GLY A 322 4.56 -27.82 7.46
CA GLY A 322 3.15 -27.98 7.79
C GLY A 322 2.43 -28.83 6.75
N SER A 323 1.31 -29.42 7.15
CA SER A 323 0.41 -30.12 6.24
C SER A 323 -0.98 -30.28 6.82
N GLY A 324 -1.95 -30.51 5.95
CA GLY A 324 -3.32 -30.85 6.32
C GLY A 324 -4.16 -31.18 5.09
N GLU A 325 -5.42 -31.55 5.32
CA GLU A 325 -6.30 -32.04 4.26
C GLU A 325 -7.47 -31.09 4.00
N TYR A 326 -7.76 -30.81 2.74
CA TYR A 326 -8.99 -30.14 2.31
C TYR A 326 -10.03 -31.17 1.86
N ASN A 327 -11.29 -30.96 2.26
CA ASN A 327 -12.42 -31.74 1.79
C ASN A 327 -12.78 -31.40 0.34
N GLU A 328 -13.77 -32.11 -0.23
CA GLU A 328 -14.23 -31.91 -1.61
C GLU A 328 -14.83 -30.52 -1.90
N LYS A 329 -15.16 -29.74 -0.86
CA LYS A 329 -15.70 -28.38 -0.97
C LYS A 329 -14.62 -27.29 -0.90
N GLY A 330 -13.36 -27.66 -0.74
CA GLY A 330 -12.29 -26.69 -0.54
C GLY A 330 -12.11 -26.21 0.89
N GLU A 331 -12.67 -26.91 1.88
CA GLU A 331 -12.62 -26.52 3.29
C GLU A 331 -11.60 -27.39 4.04
N LYS A 332 -10.84 -26.79 4.96
CA LYS A 332 -9.87 -27.51 5.80
C LYS A 332 -10.58 -28.54 6.68
N ASN A 333 -10.06 -29.76 6.76
CA ASN A 333 -10.63 -30.84 7.55
C ASN A 333 -9.52 -31.71 8.19
N GLY A 334 -9.80 -32.32 9.34
CA GLY A 334 -8.86 -33.24 10.00
C GLY A 334 -7.74 -32.54 10.76
N ASN A 335 -6.61 -33.21 10.92
CA ASN A 335 -5.42 -32.65 11.59
C ASN A 335 -4.70 -31.67 10.66
N TRP A 336 -4.26 -30.55 11.21
CA TRP A 336 -3.54 -29.52 10.49
C TRP A 336 -2.32 -29.06 11.27
N ARG A 337 -1.21 -28.89 10.56
CA ARG A 337 0.00 -28.18 10.98
C ARG A 337 0.17 -26.97 10.05
N GLU A 338 0.15 -25.76 10.59
CA GLU A 338 0.14 -24.50 9.84
C GLU A 338 1.31 -23.61 10.26
N VAL A 339 2.05 -23.03 9.32
CA VAL A 339 3.00 -21.95 9.61
C VAL A 339 2.29 -20.64 9.94
N SER A 340 2.88 -19.82 10.81
CA SER A 340 2.29 -18.53 11.16
C SER A 340 2.35 -17.49 10.06
N ASP A 341 1.49 -16.47 10.15
CA ASP A 341 1.53 -15.33 9.23
C ASP A 341 2.82 -14.49 9.34
N GLY A 342 3.54 -14.62 10.45
CA GLY A 342 4.83 -13.97 10.68
C GLY A 342 6.02 -14.92 10.47
N PHE A 343 5.85 -16.04 9.76
CA PHE A 343 6.93 -17.02 9.60
C PHE A 343 8.04 -16.48 8.69
N TRP A 344 9.27 -16.46 9.21
CA TRP A 344 10.52 -16.20 8.47
C TRP A 344 11.70 -16.81 9.25
N ASP A 345 12.92 -16.68 8.75
CA ASP A 345 14.11 -17.36 9.29
C ASP A 345 14.30 -17.24 10.81
N GLN A 346 13.96 -16.08 11.41
CA GLN A 346 14.07 -15.84 12.86
C GLN A 346 12.75 -15.95 13.65
N ALA A 347 11.66 -16.35 13.00
CA ALA A 347 10.33 -16.39 13.62
C ALA A 347 9.53 -17.61 13.15
N GLN A 348 10.05 -18.77 13.50
CA GLN A 348 9.51 -20.02 12.98
C GLN A 348 8.42 -20.57 13.90
N VAL A 349 7.20 -20.02 13.77
CA VAL A 349 6.03 -20.43 14.57
C VAL A 349 5.12 -21.35 13.77
N ILE A 350 4.72 -22.45 14.40
CA ILE A 350 3.81 -23.46 13.87
C ILE A 350 2.59 -23.64 14.79
N TYR A 351 1.42 -23.76 14.19
CA TYR A 351 0.17 -24.11 14.86
C TYR A 351 -0.21 -25.54 14.52
N GLU A 352 -0.57 -26.36 15.52
CA GLU A 352 -1.13 -27.70 15.27
C GLU A 352 -2.49 -27.82 15.91
N GLY A 353 -3.46 -28.40 15.20
CA GLY A 353 -4.77 -28.69 15.76
C GLY A 353 -5.66 -29.39 14.74
N LYS A 354 -6.97 -29.26 14.94
CA LYS A 354 -7.97 -29.89 14.07
C LYS A 354 -8.91 -28.87 13.45
N TYR A 355 -9.32 -29.15 12.22
CA TYR A 355 -10.42 -28.49 11.54
C TYR A 355 -11.58 -29.45 11.27
N LEU A 356 -12.78 -28.89 11.23
CA LEU A 356 -13.99 -29.53 10.71
C LEU A 356 -14.69 -28.54 9.78
N ASN A 357 -14.75 -28.86 8.48
CA ASN A 357 -15.37 -28.03 7.44
C ASN A 357 -14.91 -26.55 7.48
N GLY A 358 -13.60 -26.33 7.55
CA GLY A 358 -13.00 -25.01 7.56
C GLY A 358 -12.98 -24.31 8.92
N VAL A 359 -13.57 -24.91 9.96
CA VAL A 359 -13.64 -24.35 11.32
C VAL A 359 -12.65 -25.03 12.26
N LYS A 360 -11.85 -24.26 13.01
CA LYS A 360 -10.94 -24.78 14.05
C LYS A 360 -11.75 -25.38 15.21
N ILE A 361 -11.40 -26.59 15.62
CA ILE A 361 -12.05 -27.31 16.73
C ILE A 361 -11.01 -27.92 17.68
N GLY A 362 -11.42 -28.17 18.93
CA GLY A 362 -10.60 -28.89 19.92
C GLY A 362 -9.30 -28.16 20.29
N CYS A 363 -8.32 -28.90 20.77
CA CYS A 363 -7.04 -28.35 21.20
C CYS A 363 -6.17 -27.90 20.01
N TRP A 364 -5.57 -26.73 20.16
CA TRP A 364 -4.60 -26.15 19.25
C TRP A 364 -3.33 -25.79 20.02
N ASN A 365 -2.20 -26.35 19.60
CA ASN A 365 -0.88 -26.11 20.17
C ASN A 365 -0.10 -25.12 19.30
N ILE A 366 0.75 -24.31 19.93
CA ILE A 366 1.65 -23.37 19.25
C ILE A 366 3.07 -23.78 19.56
N TYR A 367 3.90 -23.95 18.54
CA TYR A 367 5.30 -24.33 18.67
C TYR A 367 6.22 -23.29 18.03
N SER A 368 7.43 -23.17 18.57
CA SER A 368 8.57 -22.50 17.91
C SER A 368 9.58 -23.56 17.46
N THR A 369 10.23 -23.36 16.31
CA THR A 369 11.21 -24.30 15.73
C THR A 369 12.64 -23.77 15.65
N ASN A 370 13.01 -22.79 16.49
CA ASN A 370 14.37 -22.23 16.54
C ASN A 370 15.39 -23.26 17.09
N ASP A 371 15.69 -24.32 16.34
CA ASP A 371 16.50 -25.53 16.61
C ASP A 371 15.74 -26.75 17.16
N LYS A 372 14.72 -26.54 17.99
CA LYS A 372 13.86 -27.62 18.52
C LYS A 372 12.41 -27.18 18.54
N LEU A 373 11.50 -28.12 18.28
CA LEU A 373 10.06 -27.89 18.38
C LEU A 373 9.67 -27.76 19.86
N ILE A 374 9.50 -26.53 20.34
CA ILE A 374 9.11 -26.23 21.74
C ILE A 374 7.68 -25.71 21.73
N GLN A 375 6.79 -26.32 22.52
CA GLN A 375 5.44 -25.81 22.71
C GLN A 375 5.49 -24.52 23.54
N ILE A 376 5.10 -23.41 22.92
CA ILE A 376 5.12 -22.06 23.51
C ILE A 376 3.73 -21.52 23.82
N GLY A 377 2.67 -22.19 23.36
CA GLY A 377 1.30 -21.80 23.66
C GLY A 377 0.24 -22.74 23.15
N GLY A 378 -1.00 -22.24 23.09
CA GLY A 378 -2.17 -23.01 22.67
C GLY A 378 -3.41 -22.79 23.52
N GLY A 379 -4.48 -23.50 23.17
CA GLY A 379 -5.76 -23.52 23.89
C GLY A 379 -6.79 -24.36 23.17
N SER A 380 -8.08 -24.20 23.49
CA SER A 380 -9.15 -25.02 22.92
C SER A 380 -10.20 -24.18 22.18
N TYR A 381 -10.74 -24.74 21.10
CA TYR A 381 -11.90 -24.25 20.39
C TYR A 381 -13.11 -25.14 20.67
N GLU A 382 -14.31 -24.55 20.62
CA GLU A 382 -15.58 -25.28 20.74
C GLU A 382 -15.73 -26.33 19.62
N GLU A 383 -16.20 -27.53 19.96
CA GLU A 383 -16.31 -28.65 19.01
C GLU A 383 -17.52 -28.53 18.06
N ILE A 384 -18.54 -27.73 18.45
CA ILE A 384 -19.85 -27.66 17.78
C ILE A 384 -19.85 -26.54 16.71
N SER A 385 -18.85 -26.58 15.82
CA SER A 385 -18.72 -25.77 14.57
C SER A 385 -18.72 -24.23 14.67
N SER A 386 -18.74 -23.61 15.85
CA SER A 386 -18.69 -22.16 15.98
C SER A 386 -17.30 -21.55 15.75
N GLY A 387 -16.23 -22.34 15.92
CA GLY A 387 -14.84 -21.88 15.84
C GLY A 387 -14.45 -20.90 16.95
N LYS A 388 -15.22 -20.85 18.04
CA LYS A 388 -14.98 -19.95 19.16
C LYS A 388 -13.93 -20.52 20.10
N LYS A 389 -12.97 -19.69 20.49
CA LYS A 389 -12.01 -20.01 21.56
C LYS A 389 -12.74 -20.18 22.91
N ILE A 390 -12.33 -21.16 23.69
CA ILE A 390 -12.85 -21.47 25.03
C ILE A 390 -11.71 -21.88 25.98
N GLY A 391 -11.93 -21.71 27.28
CA GLY A 391 -11.03 -22.21 28.33
C GLY A 391 -9.74 -21.41 28.45
N ASN A 392 -8.70 -22.03 28.99
CA ASN A 392 -7.39 -21.40 29.17
C ASN A 392 -6.66 -21.30 27.82
N TRP A 393 -6.01 -20.15 27.59
CA TRP A 393 -5.26 -19.86 26.39
C TRP A 393 -3.91 -19.24 26.72
N ILE A 394 -2.91 -19.62 25.94
CA ILE A 394 -1.61 -18.97 25.82
C ILE A 394 -1.48 -18.49 24.38
N GLU A 395 -1.57 -17.17 24.18
CA GLU A 395 -1.39 -16.54 22.88
C GLU A 395 0.02 -16.00 22.74
N ILE A 396 0.54 -15.96 21.51
CA ILE A 396 1.80 -15.30 21.19
C ILE A 396 1.52 -13.90 20.63
N SER A 397 2.44 -12.96 20.83
CA SER A 397 2.36 -11.64 20.19
C SER A 397 2.42 -11.74 18.66
N GLU A 398 1.80 -10.80 17.93
CA GLU A 398 1.96 -10.69 16.46
C GLU A 398 3.44 -10.48 16.07
N ARG A 399 4.24 -9.97 17.00
CA ARG A 399 5.68 -9.71 16.86
C ARG A 399 6.55 -10.75 17.57
N PHE A 400 6.10 -12.00 17.59
CA PHE A 400 6.86 -13.11 18.18
C PHE A 400 8.05 -13.45 17.28
N TYR A 401 9.16 -12.74 17.48
CA TYR A 401 10.44 -12.97 16.81
C TYR A 401 11.46 -13.51 17.83
N ASN A 402 12.67 -13.88 17.39
CA ASN A 402 13.74 -14.38 18.24
C ASN A 402 13.94 -13.59 19.55
N GLN A 403 13.70 -12.27 19.58
CA GLN A 403 13.83 -11.41 20.77
C GLN A 403 12.85 -10.21 20.74
N PRO A 404 11.52 -10.44 20.77
CA PRO A 404 10.92 -10.74 22.07
C PRO A 404 9.83 -11.84 22.06
N GLN A 405 10.00 -12.86 22.89
CA GLN A 405 9.04 -13.95 23.08
C GLN A 405 7.89 -13.55 24.04
N VAL A 406 7.07 -12.58 23.62
CA VAL A 406 5.91 -12.14 24.41
C VAL A 406 4.75 -13.11 24.25
N ILE A 407 4.22 -13.60 25.37
CA ILE A 407 3.01 -14.43 25.42
C ILE A 407 1.94 -13.84 26.36
N TYR A 408 0.68 -14.10 26.06
CA TYR A 408 -0.48 -13.67 26.83
C TYR A 408 -1.19 -14.90 27.38
N LYS A 409 -1.38 -14.97 28.71
CA LYS A 409 -2.09 -16.09 29.36
C LYS A 409 -3.40 -15.60 29.94
N GLY A 410 -4.50 -16.29 29.66
CA GLY A 410 -5.79 -15.97 30.24
C GLY A 410 -6.87 -16.94 29.80
N GLN A 411 -8.13 -16.51 29.92
CA GLN A 411 -9.29 -17.35 29.61
C GLN A 411 -10.15 -16.75 28.51
N TYR A 412 -10.74 -17.65 27.73
CA TYR A 412 -11.75 -17.37 26.73
C TYR A 412 -13.09 -17.99 27.11
N GLU A 413 -14.17 -17.27 26.81
CA GLU A 413 -15.54 -17.77 26.90
C GLU A 413 -16.32 -17.26 25.68
N ASN A 414 -16.92 -18.18 24.92
CA ASN A 414 -17.65 -17.85 23.69
C ASN A 414 -16.85 -17.01 22.67
N GLY A 415 -15.55 -17.26 22.55
CA GLY A 415 -14.66 -16.56 21.63
C GLY A 415 -14.22 -15.17 22.11
N LYS A 416 -14.59 -14.76 23.32
CA LYS A 416 -14.19 -13.48 23.93
C LYS A 416 -13.28 -13.70 25.13
N LYS A 417 -12.33 -12.80 25.35
CA LYS A 417 -11.44 -12.82 26.52
C LYS A 417 -12.25 -12.53 27.78
N LYS A 418 -12.02 -13.30 28.85
CA LYS A 418 -12.67 -13.16 30.15
C LYS A 418 -11.66 -13.15 31.28
N GLY A 419 -11.98 -12.44 32.35
CA GLY A 419 -11.23 -12.47 33.60
C GLY A 419 -9.81 -11.93 33.45
N ARG A 420 -8.89 -12.44 34.26
CA ARG A 420 -7.50 -11.97 34.29
C ARG A 420 -6.71 -12.49 33.08
N TRP A 421 -5.98 -11.56 32.45
CA TRP A 421 -5.03 -11.84 31.39
C TRP A 421 -3.67 -11.28 31.79
N ASP A 422 -2.66 -12.13 31.82
CA ASP A 422 -1.29 -11.80 32.19
C ASP A 422 -0.38 -11.80 30.96
N ILE A 423 0.58 -10.88 30.93
CA ILE A 423 1.55 -10.73 29.85
C ILE A 423 2.90 -11.20 30.37
N PHE A 424 3.55 -12.10 29.64
CA PHE A 424 4.86 -12.65 29.99
C PHE A 424 5.89 -12.37 28.91
N TYR A 425 7.12 -12.10 29.33
CA TYR A 425 8.32 -12.01 28.51
C TYR A 425 9.40 -12.85 29.18
N GLU A 426 10.03 -13.79 28.45
CA GLU A 426 11.05 -14.71 29.02
C GLU A 426 10.58 -15.38 30.32
N ASN A 427 9.30 -15.78 30.38
CA ASN A 427 8.62 -16.35 31.56
C ASN A 427 8.43 -15.41 32.76
N GLN A 428 8.87 -14.15 32.69
CA GLN A 428 8.58 -13.12 33.68
C GLN A 428 7.26 -12.42 33.35
N ARG A 429 6.37 -12.27 34.33
CA ARG A 429 5.15 -11.47 34.17
C ARG A 429 5.54 -9.99 34.13
N ILE A 430 5.24 -9.32 33.03
CA ILE A 430 5.57 -7.90 32.78
C ILE A 430 4.33 -7.02 32.61
N GLY A 431 3.13 -7.58 32.67
CA GLY A 431 1.89 -6.82 32.61
C GLY A 431 0.63 -7.67 32.66
N GLY A 432 -0.49 -7.07 32.27
CA GLY A 432 -1.80 -7.72 32.26
C GLY A 432 -2.91 -6.84 32.83
N GLY A 433 -4.12 -7.41 32.90
CA GLY A 433 -5.30 -6.76 33.46
C GLY A 433 -6.52 -7.67 33.46
N GLN A 434 -7.70 -7.07 33.57
CA GLN A 434 -8.98 -7.80 33.63
C GLN A 434 -9.90 -7.46 32.45
N TYR A 435 -10.59 -8.48 31.96
CA TYR A 435 -11.71 -8.37 31.03
C TYR A 435 -13.04 -8.54 31.76
N ASP A 436 -14.10 -7.91 31.25
CA ASP A 436 -15.45 -8.10 31.78
C ASP A 436 -15.94 -9.55 31.71
N GLU A 437 -16.77 -9.93 32.67
CA GLU A 437 -17.37 -11.26 32.73
C GLU A 437 -18.69 -11.34 31.96
N GLU A 438 -19.29 -10.20 31.62
CA GLU A 438 -20.57 -10.06 30.91
C GLU A 438 -20.47 -10.35 29.40
N PHE A 439 -19.50 -11.16 28.98
CA PHE A 439 -19.31 -11.62 27.61
C PHE A 439 -19.18 -10.51 26.58
N ASN A 440 -18.69 -9.32 26.92
CA ASN A 440 -18.37 -8.31 25.91
C ASN A 440 -16.90 -8.34 25.50
N GLY A 441 -16.04 -8.90 26.36
CA GLY A 441 -14.61 -9.00 26.11
C GLY A 441 -13.92 -7.63 26.20
N ASN A 442 -14.51 -6.70 26.95
CA ASN A 442 -13.91 -5.39 27.14
C ASN A 442 -12.92 -5.40 28.29
N LYS A 443 -11.82 -4.67 28.11
CA LYS A 443 -10.89 -4.37 29.20
C LYS A 443 -11.58 -3.53 30.28
N ILE A 444 -11.35 -3.87 31.54
CA ILE A 444 -11.84 -3.16 32.72
C ILE A 444 -10.75 -3.04 33.78
N GLY A 445 -10.90 -2.07 34.69
CA GLY A 445 -10.02 -1.92 35.84
C GLY A 445 -8.60 -1.52 35.46
N TYR A 446 -7.63 -1.86 36.30
CA TYR A 446 -6.23 -1.55 36.05
C TYR A 446 -5.61 -2.49 35.00
N TRP A 447 -4.80 -1.89 34.13
CA TRP A 447 -4.07 -2.57 33.07
C TRP A 447 -2.63 -2.07 33.00
N GLU A 448 -1.74 -3.01 32.73
CA GLU A 448 -0.36 -2.78 32.33
C GLU A 448 -0.18 -3.39 30.94
N GLU A 449 -0.06 -2.53 29.94
CA GLU A 449 0.04 -2.90 28.54
C GLU A 449 1.45 -2.71 28.01
N LEU A 450 1.79 -3.48 26.99
CA LEU A 450 3.06 -3.37 26.29
C LEU A 450 2.99 -2.29 25.20
N SER A 451 4.11 -1.62 24.93
CA SER A 451 4.23 -0.83 23.70
C SER A 451 4.27 -1.70 22.46
N ASP A 452 3.73 -1.20 21.35
CA ASP A 452 3.75 -1.93 20.08
C ASP A 452 5.18 -2.26 19.62
N ASN A 453 6.15 -1.39 19.92
CA ASN A 453 7.56 -1.53 19.54
C ASN A 453 8.44 -2.05 20.69
N ILE A 454 8.04 -3.16 21.32
CA ILE A 454 8.95 -3.82 22.26
C ILE A 454 10.14 -4.38 21.50
N ALA A 455 11.30 -3.83 21.83
CA ALA A 455 12.59 -4.46 21.59
C ALA A 455 13.15 -4.93 22.93
N LYS A 456 14.09 -5.88 22.90
CA LYS A 456 14.84 -6.29 24.11
C LYS A 456 15.45 -5.10 24.86
N SER A 457 15.87 -4.08 24.12
CA SER A 457 16.45 -2.84 24.64
C SER A 457 15.43 -1.79 25.06
N SER A 458 14.14 -1.94 24.75
CA SER A 458 13.10 -0.91 24.99
C SER A 458 11.80 -1.55 25.48
N GLN A 459 11.81 -2.03 26.73
CA GLN A 459 10.62 -2.60 27.37
C GLN A 459 9.77 -1.49 28.00
N ILE A 460 8.94 -0.83 27.19
CA ILE A 460 8.00 0.18 27.66
C ILE A 460 6.64 -0.47 27.98
N THR A 461 6.07 -0.06 29.11
CA THR A 461 4.70 -0.41 29.49
C THR A 461 3.85 0.81 29.78
N TYR A 462 2.55 0.69 29.50
CA TYR A 462 1.53 1.68 29.78
C TYR A 462 0.67 1.18 30.94
N ARG A 463 0.65 1.89 32.05
CA ARG A 463 -0.14 1.54 33.25
C ARG A 463 -1.29 2.53 33.42
N GLY A 464 -2.51 2.03 33.57
CA GLY A 464 -3.65 2.90 33.83
C GLY A 464 -4.96 2.12 33.95
N LYS A 465 -6.09 2.82 33.86
CA LYS A 465 -7.42 2.21 33.99
C LYS A 465 -8.18 2.13 32.68
N TYR A 466 -8.97 1.07 32.56
CA TYR A 466 -9.99 0.88 31.54
C TYR A 466 -11.40 0.91 32.14
N ARG A 467 -12.34 1.45 31.37
CA ARG A 467 -13.78 1.38 31.60
C ARG A 467 -14.46 1.04 30.27
N GLN A 468 -15.16 -0.09 30.21
CA GLN A 468 -15.84 -0.58 29.00
C GLN A 468 -14.91 -0.60 27.76
N GLY A 469 -13.68 -1.07 27.92
CA GLY A 469 -12.73 -1.22 26.82
C GLY A 469 -12.07 0.08 26.37
N LYS A 470 -12.28 1.19 27.09
CA LYS A 470 -11.70 2.50 26.81
C LYS A 470 -10.80 2.97 27.96
N LYS A 471 -9.65 3.56 27.62
CA LYS A 471 -8.71 4.13 28.59
C LYS A 471 -9.35 5.34 29.29
N VAL A 472 -9.22 5.42 30.61
CA VAL A 472 -9.74 6.53 31.44
C VAL A 472 -8.71 6.93 32.50
N GLY A 473 -8.79 8.19 32.95
CA GLY A 473 -7.99 8.71 34.04
C GLY A 473 -6.50 8.80 33.73
N GLU A 474 -5.67 8.76 34.77
CA GLU A 474 -4.22 8.82 34.63
C GLU A 474 -3.64 7.55 34.01
N TRP A 475 -2.73 7.74 33.06
CA TRP A 475 -1.95 6.70 32.43
C TRP A 475 -0.47 7.04 32.49
N GLN A 476 0.33 6.11 32.99
CA GLN A 476 1.77 6.24 33.18
C GLN A 476 2.51 5.41 32.13
N ILE A 477 3.67 5.89 31.71
CA ILE A 477 4.55 5.19 30.78
C ILE A 477 5.82 4.81 31.55
N ILE A 478 6.02 3.51 31.75
CA ILE A 478 7.08 2.96 32.60
C ILE A 478 8.10 2.21 31.74
N LEU A 479 9.37 2.57 31.91
CA LEU A 479 10.50 1.82 31.39
C LEU A 479 10.82 0.67 32.36
N GLN A 480 10.48 -0.57 31.96
CA GLN A 480 10.49 -1.75 32.85
C GLN A 480 11.85 -2.04 33.47
N GLN A 481 12.94 -1.96 32.70
CA GLN A 481 14.29 -2.30 33.16
C GLN A 481 14.74 -1.46 34.37
N GLN A 482 14.27 -0.21 34.45
CA GLN A 482 14.60 0.73 35.53
C GLN A 482 13.43 0.94 36.50
N ASN A 483 12.24 0.40 36.18
CA ASN A 483 10.96 0.74 36.81
C ASN A 483 10.76 2.27 36.93
N GLN A 484 11.19 3.01 35.91
CA GLN A 484 11.17 4.47 35.88
C GLN A 484 9.98 4.97 35.06
N GLN A 485 9.24 5.93 35.59
CA GLN A 485 8.22 6.64 34.82
C GLN A 485 8.89 7.65 33.88
N ILE A 486 8.77 7.41 32.58
CA ILE A 486 9.34 8.25 31.52
C ILE A 486 8.28 9.14 30.85
N GLY A 487 7.00 8.91 31.15
CA GLY A 487 5.91 9.72 30.60
C GLY A 487 4.53 9.34 31.12
N GLY A 488 3.50 9.79 30.40
CA GLY A 488 2.11 9.62 30.78
C GLY A 488 1.25 10.84 30.51
N GLY A 489 -0.02 10.75 30.92
CA GLY A 489 -1.00 11.82 30.82
C GLY A 489 -2.38 11.34 31.24
N PHE A 490 -3.42 12.12 30.90
CA PHE A 490 -4.79 11.84 31.31
C PHE A 490 -5.70 11.52 30.12
N TYR A 491 -6.54 10.49 30.29
CA TYR A 491 -7.67 10.20 29.42
C TYR A 491 -8.98 10.69 30.04
N ASP A 492 -9.94 11.05 29.18
CA ASP A 492 -11.31 11.42 29.55
C ASP A 492 -12.00 10.34 30.42
N GLU A 493 -12.54 10.76 31.56
CA GLU A 493 -13.25 9.91 32.52
C GLU A 493 -14.57 9.36 31.97
N ASN A 494 -15.16 10.00 30.94
CA ASN A 494 -16.41 9.55 30.35
C ASN A 494 -16.27 8.26 29.50
N GLY A 495 -15.07 7.67 29.44
CA GLY A 495 -14.86 6.42 28.70
C GLY A 495 -14.78 6.63 27.20
N ASN A 496 -14.55 7.84 26.71
CA ASN A 496 -14.37 8.07 25.29
C ASN A 496 -12.97 7.61 24.79
N GLY A 497 -12.00 7.37 25.69
CA GLY A 497 -10.62 7.06 25.32
C GLY A 497 -9.85 8.26 24.75
N SER A 498 -10.33 9.48 25.04
CA SER A 498 -9.74 10.72 24.54
C SER A 498 -8.59 11.17 25.42
N LYS A 499 -7.41 11.43 24.85
CA LYS A 499 -6.33 12.12 25.58
C LYS A 499 -6.73 13.57 25.89
N LEU A 500 -6.41 14.02 27.10
CA LEU A 500 -6.69 15.36 27.63
C LEU A 500 -5.46 15.92 28.37
N GLY A 501 -5.30 17.24 28.32
CA GLY A 501 -4.31 17.96 29.11
C GLY A 501 -2.88 17.65 28.71
N LYS A 502 -1.96 17.77 29.67
CA LYS A 502 -0.52 17.58 29.43
C LYS A 502 -0.20 16.10 29.23
N TRP A 503 0.65 15.82 28.25
CA TRP A 503 1.13 14.50 27.89
C TRP A 503 2.64 14.50 27.68
N VAL A 504 3.26 13.39 28.09
CA VAL A 504 4.65 13.04 27.77
C VAL A 504 4.60 11.68 27.06
N GLU A 505 5.01 11.64 25.79
CA GLU A 505 4.93 10.46 24.93
C GLU A 505 6.33 10.02 24.50
N PRO A 506 6.72 8.74 24.61
CA PRO A 506 7.97 8.27 24.02
C PRO A 506 7.88 8.33 22.48
N SER A 507 9.03 8.46 21.82
CA SER A 507 9.14 8.28 20.37
C SER A 507 8.74 6.88 19.93
N ASP A 508 8.18 6.75 18.73
CA ASP A 508 7.90 5.45 18.12
C ASP A 508 9.18 4.60 18.02
N ARG A 509 10.35 5.25 17.91
CA ARG A 509 11.68 4.60 17.90
C ARG A 509 12.40 4.75 19.24
N PHE A 510 11.67 4.82 20.35
CA PHE A 510 12.26 4.98 21.68
C PHE A 510 13.33 3.92 21.94
N GLN A 511 14.49 4.38 22.41
CA GLN A 511 15.60 3.56 22.85
C GLN A 511 16.04 4.04 24.22
N VAL A 512 16.42 3.11 25.08
CA VAL A 512 16.87 3.42 26.44
C VAL A 512 18.05 4.39 26.48
N ASN A 513 18.89 4.39 25.44
CA ASN A 513 20.07 5.27 25.40
C ASN A 513 19.76 6.70 24.94
N SER A 514 18.66 6.94 24.20
CA SER A 514 18.30 8.27 23.70
C SER A 514 17.09 8.89 24.41
N GLN A 515 16.22 8.05 24.97
CA GLN A 515 14.98 8.38 25.69
C GLN A 515 14.21 9.58 25.11
N VAL A 516 13.98 9.56 23.80
CA VAL A 516 13.29 10.67 23.13
C VAL A 516 11.82 10.70 23.57
N THR A 517 11.38 11.84 24.10
CA THR A 517 10.00 12.08 24.53
C THR A 517 9.42 13.38 23.93
N TYR A 518 8.11 13.36 23.69
CA TYR A 518 7.31 14.48 23.19
C TYR A 518 6.43 15.00 24.32
N VAL A 519 6.59 16.27 24.68
CA VAL A 519 5.87 16.91 25.78
C VAL A 519 4.98 18.00 25.22
N GLY A 520 3.67 17.89 25.43
CA GLY A 520 2.70 18.89 24.96
C GLY A 520 1.31 18.69 25.53
N GLU A 521 0.32 19.30 24.91
CA GLU A 521 -1.08 19.25 25.37
C GLU A 521 -2.02 18.65 24.33
N TYR A 522 -3.01 17.90 24.83
CA TYR A 522 -4.16 17.42 24.08
C TYR A 522 -5.44 18.13 24.48
N LYS A 523 -6.23 18.54 23.49
CA LYS A 523 -7.61 19.02 23.66
C LYS A 523 -8.51 18.26 22.70
N ASN A 524 -9.53 17.58 23.21
CA ASN A 524 -10.48 16.79 22.40
C ASN A 524 -9.80 15.78 21.45
N ARG A 525 -8.79 15.03 21.93
CA ARG A 525 -7.96 14.07 21.15
C ARG A 525 -6.99 14.68 20.16
N VAL A 526 -6.91 16.00 20.09
CA VAL A 526 -6.10 16.72 19.12
C VAL A 526 -4.91 17.34 19.84
N LYS A 527 -3.69 17.19 19.28
CA LYS A 527 -2.50 17.88 19.78
C LYS A 527 -2.69 19.37 19.58
N VAL A 528 -2.52 20.18 20.62
CA VAL A 528 -2.68 21.64 20.54
C VAL A 528 -1.49 22.33 21.21
N GLY A 529 -1.26 23.60 20.84
CA GLY A 529 -0.25 24.42 21.51
C GLY A 529 1.18 23.95 21.24
N GLU A 530 2.09 24.26 22.15
CA GLU A 530 3.50 23.90 22.02
C GLU A 530 3.73 22.43 22.34
N TRP A 531 4.51 21.77 21.47
CA TRP A 531 4.97 20.40 21.63
C TRP A 531 6.48 20.38 21.53
N ASN A 532 7.14 20.08 22.64
CA ASN A 532 8.60 20.07 22.78
C ASN A 532 9.13 18.64 22.70
N VAL A 533 10.26 18.45 22.01
CA VAL A 533 10.93 17.15 21.95
C VAL A 533 12.16 17.19 22.85
N TRP A 534 12.20 16.26 23.79
CA TRP A 534 13.27 16.10 24.77
C TRP A 534 14.01 14.79 24.51
N SER A 535 15.29 14.75 24.85
CA SER A 535 16.10 13.54 24.84
C SER A 535 17.00 13.57 26.07
N GLU A 536 17.11 12.43 26.74
CA GLU A 536 18.05 12.25 27.84
C GLU A 536 19.38 11.78 27.25
N LEU A 537 20.35 12.69 27.20
CA LEU A 537 21.70 12.42 26.71
C LEU A 537 22.66 12.62 27.88
N ASP A 538 23.44 11.60 28.18
CA ASP A 538 24.43 11.60 29.28
C ASP A 538 23.82 11.99 30.65
N GLY A 539 22.58 11.54 30.91
CA GLY A 539 21.82 11.85 32.13
C GLY A 539 21.28 13.28 32.22
N GLN A 540 21.34 14.06 31.14
CA GLN A 540 20.77 15.40 31.07
C GLN A 540 19.64 15.46 30.03
N ASN A 541 18.48 15.95 30.45
CA ASN A 541 17.36 16.22 29.56
C ASN A 541 17.62 17.49 28.75
N GLN A 542 17.74 17.34 27.44
CA GLN A 542 17.95 18.44 26.49
C GLN A 542 16.74 18.55 25.55
N ARG A 543 16.26 19.77 25.33
CA ARG A 543 15.26 20.04 24.28
C ARG A 543 15.97 19.99 22.94
N ILE A 544 15.63 19.00 22.13
CA ILE A 544 16.24 18.74 20.81
C ILE A 544 15.31 19.10 19.65
N GLY A 545 14.03 19.37 19.91
CA GLY A 545 13.10 19.79 18.86
C GLY A 545 11.74 20.26 19.34
N GLY A 546 10.78 20.23 18.43
CA GLY A 546 9.38 20.60 18.69
C GLY A 546 8.86 21.72 17.80
N GLY A 547 7.62 22.11 18.07
CA GLY A 547 6.93 23.21 17.38
C GLY A 547 5.53 23.43 17.96
N ARG A 548 4.63 24.00 17.15
CA ARG A 548 3.27 24.33 17.60
C ARG A 548 2.19 23.70 16.73
N TYR A 549 1.13 23.23 17.36
CA TYR A 549 -0.12 22.84 16.73
C TYR A 549 -1.20 23.92 16.93
N ASP A 550 -2.06 24.09 15.94
CA ASP A 550 -3.29 24.88 16.08
C ASP A 550 -4.39 24.09 16.80
N GLU A 551 -5.58 24.68 16.94
CA GLU A 551 -6.73 24.05 17.63
C GLU A 551 -7.31 22.84 16.88
N LYS A 552 -6.97 22.68 15.60
CA LYS A 552 -7.39 21.56 14.75
C LYS A 552 -6.38 20.42 14.72
N GLY A 553 -5.22 20.57 15.37
CA GLY A 553 -4.16 19.55 15.38
C GLY A 553 -3.21 19.65 14.21
N THR A 554 -3.23 20.79 13.55
CA THR A 554 -2.45 21.04 12.36
C THR A 554 -1.14 21.71 12.77
N LYS A 555 -0.01 21.20 12.29
CA LYS A 555 1.30 21.84 12.54
C LYS A 555 1.31 23.24 11.93
N VAL A 556 1.80 24.22 12.70
CA VAL A 556 1.93 25.62 12.27
C VAL A 556 3.22 26.25 12.81
N GLY A 557 3.74 27.24 12.09
CA GLY A 557 4.90 28.04 12.51
C GLY A 557 6.22 27.29 12.44
N ASN A 558 7.19 27.70 13.26
CA ASN A 558 8.53 27.11 13.26
C ASN A 558 8.52 25.71 13.89
N TRP A 559 9.21 24.78 13.26
CA TRP A 559 9.36 23.40 13.72
C TRP A 559 10.80 22.93 13.63
N ILE A 560 11.18 22.09 14.58
CA ILE A 560 12.39 21.25 14.56
C ILE A 560 11.92 19.80 14.68
N GLU A 561 12.03 19.05 13.59
CA GLU A 561 11.70 17.63 13.52
C GLU A 561 12.95 16.78 13.71
N LEU A 562 12.80 15.59 14.27
CA LEU A 562 13.87 14.61 14.33
C LEU A 562 13.90 13.78 13.05
N PHE A 563 15.08 13.37 12.65
CA PHE A 563 15.24 12.33 11.64
C PHE A 563 14.77 10.97 12.16
N ASP A 564 14.22 10.15 11.27
CA ASP A 564 13.73 8.82 11.63
C ASP A 564 14.87 7.96 12.21
N GLY A 565 16.09 8.06 11.70
CA GLY A 565 17.27 7.39 12.25
C GLY A 565 17.92 8.09 13.46
N PHE A 566 17.21 8.99 14.16
CA PHE A 566 17.77 9.70 15.31
C PHE A 566 18.22 8.72 16.41
N TYR A 567 19.50 8.80 16.77
CA TYR A 567 20.12 8.01 17.84
C TYR A 567 21.08 8.91 18.65
N GLN A 568 21.51 8.45 19.83
CA GLN A 568 22.50 9.16 20.68
C GLN A 568 23.74 9.62 19.89
N ASP A 569 24.28 8.75 19.01
CA ASP A 569 25.46 9.02 18.20
C ASP A 569 25.18 9.76 16.88
N LEU A 570 23.90 9.87 16.49
CA LEU A 570 23.48 10.48 15.23
C LEU A 570 22.24 11.36 15.45
N GLN A 571 22.50 12.61 15.82
CA GLN A 571 21.46 13.56 16.15
C GLN A 571 21.18 14.46 14.94
N VAL A 572 20.30 14.00 14.05
CA VAL A 572 19.88 14.74 12.86
C VAL A 572 18.50 15.36 13.08
N THR A 573 18.36 16.64 12.71
CA THR A 573 17.11 17.39 12.82
C THR A 573 16.81 18.21 11.56
N TYR A 574 15.53 18.41 11.28
CA TYR A 574 15.01 19.23 10.20
C TYR A 574 14.37 20.48 10.79
N LYS A 575 14.85 21.67 10.41
CA LYS A 575 14.34 22.95 10.91
C LYS A 575 13.69 23.75 9.79
N GLY A 576 12.44 24.15 9.96
CA GLY A 576 11.73 24.97 8.99
C GLY A 576 10.36 25.44 9.49
N ASN A 577 9.48 25.79 8.56
CA ASN A 577 8.15 26.31 8.87
C ASN A 577 7.02 25.46 8.29
N TYR A 578 5.92 25.43 9.03
CA TYR A 578 4.66 24.82 8.64
C TYR A 578 3.56 25.87 8.47
N GLN A 579 2.70 25.66 7.47
CA GLN A 579 1.44 26.38 7.29
C GLN A 579 0.35 25.40 6.91
N ASN A 580 -0.75 25.37 7.68
CA ASN A 580 -1.86 24.45 7.47
C ASN A 580 -1.43 22.97 7.37
N GLY A 581 -0.39 22.57 8.12
CA GLY A 581 0.07 21.19 8.19
C GLY A 581 1.06 20.82 7.10
N GLU A 582 1.32 21.73 6.16
CA GLU A 582 2.25 21.55 5.06
C GLU A 582 3.56 22.31 5.29
N LYS A 583 4.68 21.72 4.86
CA LYS A 583 5.99 22.35 4.95
C LYS A 583 6.06 23.51 3.95
N ILE A 584 6.55 24.66 4.40
CA ILE A 584 6.72 25.86 3.56
C ILE A 584 8.11 26.46 3.69
N GLY A 585 8.56 27.13 2.62
CA GLY A 585 9.79 27.92 2.64
C GLY A 585 11.05 27.09 2.89
N ARG A 586 12.08 27.73 3.45
CA ARG A 586 13.39 27.10 3.66
C ARG A 586 13.34 26.08 4.81
N TRP A 587 13.87 24.89 4.55
CA TRP A 587 14.10 23.82 5.52
C TRP A 587 15.57 23.44 5.52
N ASP A 588 16.17 23.41 6.71
CA ASP A 588 17.59 23.09 6.90
C ASP A 588 17.77 21.79 7.67
N ILE A 589 18.76 20.99 7.27
CA ILE A 589 19.11 19.73 7.92
C ILE A 589 20.37 19.95 8.74
N TRP A 590 20.26 19.70 10.05
CA TRP A 590 21.34 19.87 11.01
C TRP A 590 21.72 18.52 11.60
N GLN A 591 23.02 18.24 11.67
CA GLN A 591 23.59 17.08 12.35
C GLN A 591 24.42 17.57 13.52
N LYS A 592 24.24 16.97 14.70
CA LYS A 592 25.10 17.19 15.87
C LYS A 592 25.96 15.94 16.08
N GLN A 593 27.27 16.10 15.96
CA GLN A 593 28.26 15.04 16.17
C GLN A 593 29.37 15.56 17.10
N HIS A 594 29.71 14.79 18.13
CA HIS A 594 30.70 15.18 19.15
C HIS A 594 30.44 16.59 19.75
N GLY A 595 29.16 16.91 19.99
CA GLY A 595 28.74 18.20 20.52
C GLY A 595 28.75 19.37 19.52
N LYS A 596 29.32 19.20 18.32
CA LYS A 596 29.33 20.21 17.26
C LYS A 596 28.12 20.04 16.36
N GLN A 597 27.39 21.13 16.13
CA GLN A 597 26.25 21.16 15.23
C GLN A 597 26.67 21.72 13.87
N GLN A 598 26.40 21.00 12.79
CA GLN A 598 26.71 21.40 11.42
C GLN A 598 25.48 21.27 10.53
N LYS A 599 25.33 22.19 9.58
CA LYS A 599 24.29 22.12 8.56
C LYS A 599 24.78 21.22 7.43
N ILE A 600 24.11 20.09 7.24
CA ILE A 600 24.50 19.07 6.24
C ILE A 600 23.60 19.05 5.01
N GLY A 601 22.46 19.77 5.05
CA GLY A 601 21.60 19.85 3.89
C GLY A 601 20.38 20.75 4.05
N GLY A 602 19.37 20.49 3.23
CA GLY A 602 18.11 21.22 3.18
C GLY A 602 17.78 21.79 1.80
N GLY A 603 16.64 22.47 1.71
CA GLY A 603 16.13 23.08 0.48
C GLY A 603 14.89 23.91 0.76
N SER A 604 14.10 24.22 -0.26
CA SER A 604 12.89 25.04 -0.08
C SER A 604 11.64 24.32 -0.56
N TYR A 605 10.56 24.48 0.20
CA TYR A 605 9.21 24.14 -0.23
C TYR A 605 8.52 25.39 -0.79
N ASP A 606 7.46 25.18 -1.55
CA ASP A 606 6.56 26.24 -1.99
C ASP A 606 6.02 27.04 -0.79
N LYS A 607 5.70 28.32 -1.01
CA LYS A 607 5.12 29.20 0.03
C LYS A 607 3.59 29.13 0.09
N LYS A 608 2.95 28.39 -0.82
CA LYS A 608 1.49 28.27 -0.88
C LYS A 608 0.96 27.22 0.11
N GLY A 609 1.85 26.40 0.68
CA GLY A 609 1.48 25.34 1.61
C GLY A 609 0.95 24.11 0.89
N SER A 610 1.54 23.74 -0.26
CA SER A 610 1.27 22.46 -0.91
C SER A 610 2.32 21.37 -0.61
N GLY A 611 3.34 21.69 0.20
CA GLY A 611 4.40 20.73 0.55
C GLY A 611 5.31 20.34 -0.63
N ILE A 612 5.29 21.12 -1.71
CA ILE A 612 6.03 20.83 -2.94
C ILE A 612 7.45 21.35 -2.82
N LYS A 613 8.44 20.47 -3.03
CA LYS A 613 9.87 20.84 -3.07
C LYS A 613 10.19 21.65 -4.33
N LEU A 614 11.00 22.71 -4.17
CA LEU A 614 11.42 23.63 -5.23
C LEU A 614 12.93 23.92 -5.15
N GLY A 615 13.55 24.09 -6.31
CA GLY A 615 14.93 24.54 -6.49
C GLY A 615 15.94 23.55 -5.90
N HIS A 616 17.06 24.09 -5.43
CA HIS A 616 18.18 23.29 -4.98
C HIS A 616 17.93 22.62 -3.62
N TRP A 617 18.23 21.33 -3.55
CA TRP A 617 18.09 20.47 -2.38
C TRP A 617 19.36 19.68 -2.11
N ILE A 618 19.65 19.52 -0.82
CA ILE A 618 20.58 18.53 -0.31
C ILE A 618 19.80 17.60 0.62
N GLU A 619 19.63 16.35 0.22
CA GLU A 619 18.85 15.31 0.90
C GLU A 619 19.78 14.29 1.56
N LEU A 620 19.26 13.58 2.56
CA LEU A 620 19.94 12.43 3.16
C LEU A 620 19.48 11.16 2.43
N SER A 621 20.33 10.14 2.39
CA SER A 621 19.90 8.82 1.95
C SER A 621 18.90 8.18 2.92
N ASP A 622 18.10 7.23 2.42
CA ASP A 622 17.12 6.53 3.26
C ASP A 622 17.80 5.70 4.37
N ASN A 623 19.00 5.20 4.08
CA ASN A 623 19.85 4.47 5.03
C ASN A 623 20.83 5.39 5.78
N PHE A 624 20.58 6.71 5.84
CA PHE A 624 21.51 7.64 6.46
C PHE A 624 21.74 7.28 7.93
N ASP A 625 22.94 6.80 8.27
CA ASP A 625 23.33 6.45 9.62
C ASP A 625 24.77 6.89 9.94
N LYS A 626 25.33 6.45 11.08
CA LYS A 626 26.71 6.77 11.48
C LYS A 626 27.77 6.27 10.48
N LEU A 627 27.50 5.15 9.80
CA LEU A 627 28.35 4.47 8.84
C LEU A 627 27.98 4.76 7.36
N HIS A 628 26.79 5.32 7.13
CA HIS A 628 26.20 5.55 5.81
C HIS A 628 25.84 7.04 5.64
N GLN A 629 26.82 7.95 5.71
CA GLN A 629 26.57 9.40 5.67
C GLN A 629 26.44 9.94 4.23
N VAL A 630 25.55 9.35 3.45
CA VAL A 630 25.33 9.71 2.04
C VAL A 630 24.32 10.85 1.91
N THR A 631 24.67 11.87 1.13
CA THR A 631 23.78 12.98 0.78
C THR A 631 23.60 13.11 -0.73
N TYR A 632 22.42 13.53 -1.16
CA TYR A 632 22.09 13.77 -2.57
C TYR A 632 21.87 15.25 -2.82
N LYS A 633 22.52 15.83 -3.83
CA LYS A 633 22.39 17.25 -4.18
C LYS A 633 21.82 17.39 -5.58
N GLY A 634 20.85 18.26 -5.77
CA GLY A 634 20.28 18.54 -7.09
C GLY A 634 19.07 19.45 -7.01
N ASP A 635 18.31 19.55 -8.10
CA ASP A 635 17.18 20.47 -8.19
C ASP A 635 15.83 19.76 -8.27
N TYR A 636 14.84 20.42 -7.67
CA TYR A 636 13.43 20.07 -7.77
C TYR A 636 12.66 21.11 -8.58
N ASN A 637 11.79 20.64 -9.48
CA ASN A 637 10.81 21.47 -10.15
C ASN A 637 9.41 20.90 -9.88
N ASN A 638 8.56 21.66 -9.18
CA ASN A 638 7.22 21.22 -8.78
C ASN A 638 7.19 19.82 -8.11
N GLY A 639 8.13 19.56 -7.20
CA GLY A 639 8.19 18.29 -6.45
C GLY A 639 8.80 17.11 -7.22
N LYS A 640 9.15 17.31 -8.49
CA LYS A 640 9.88 16.36 -9.33
C LYS A 640 11.39 16.65 -9.29
N LYS A 641 12.23 15.62 -9.11
CA LYS A 641 13.70 15.74 -9.32
C LYS A 641 13.95 16.03 -10.80
N VAL A 642 14.78 17.03 -11.08
CA VAL A 642 15.14 17.43 -12.45
C VAL A 642 16.63 17.76 -12.52
N GLY A 643 17.19 17.72 -13.73
CA GLY A 643 18.56 18.10 -14.01
C GLY A 643 19.58 17.18 -13.35
N TYR A 644 20.78 17.71 -13.14
CA TYR A 644 21.91 16.94 -12.63
C TYR A 644 21.85 16.78 -11.11
N TRP A 645 22.13 15.55 -10.66
CA TRP A 645 22.13 15.14 -9.27
C TRP A 645 23.44 14.46 -8.91
N GLU A 646 24.00 14.85 -7.77
CA GLU A 646 25.25 14.32 -7.22
C GLU A 646 24.98 13.55 -5.94
N ALA A 647 25.76 12.50 -5.68
CA ALA A 647 25.74 11.79 -4.43
C ALA A 647 27.10 11.89 -3.73
N TRP A 648 27.09 12.25 -2.46
CA TRP A 648 28.27 12.63 -1.69
C TRP A 648 28.38 11.80 -0.41
N HIS A 649 29.59 11.37 -0.06
CA HIS A 649 29.94 10.70 1.18
C HIS A 649 31.25 11.26 1.71
N ASP A 650 31.31 11.74 2.95
CA ASP A 650 32.50 12.37 3.56
C ASP A 650 33.17 13.44 2.66
N ALA A 651 32.36 14.31 2.06
CA ALA A 651 32.80 15.34 1.12
C ALA A 651 33.47 14.82 -0.18
N ILE A 652 33.32 13.54 -0.49
CA ILE A 652 33.72 12.93 -1.76
C ILE A 652 32.46 12.67 -2.59
N GLN A 653 32.45 13.12 -3.84
CA GLN A 653 31.41 12.74 -4.79
C GLN A 653 31.61 11.27 -5.18
N ILE A 654 30.61 10.44 -4.89
CA ILE A 654 30.63 8.99 -5.11
C ILE A 654 29.60 8.54 -6.16
N GLY A 655 28.68 9.43 -6.54
CA GLY A 655 27.68 9.16 -7.56
C GLY A 655 27.22 10.43 -8.28
N GLU A 656 26.64 10.24 -9.46
CA GLU A 656 26.11 11.33 -10.28
C GLU A 656 25.10 10.81 -11.30
N GLY A 657 24.24 11.69 -11.81
CA GLY A 657 23.33 11.38 -12.91
C GLY A 657 22.37 12.52 -13.20
N GLU A 658 21.55 12.37 -14.23
CA GLU A 658 20.60 13.40 -14.67
C GLU A 658 19.16 12.88 -14.72
N TYR A 659 18.22 13.69 -14.26
CA TYR A 659 16.78 13.50 -14.41
C TYR A 659 16.21 14.45 -15.46
N ASP A 660 15.28 13.95 -16.28
CA ASP A 660 14.50 14.81 -17.17
C ASP A 660 13.37 15.56 -16.43
N GLU A 661 12.55 16.31 -17.19
CA GLU A 661 11.43 17.10 -16.64
C GLU A 661 10.33 16.25 -15.99
N ASP A 662 10.30 14.95 -16.29
CA ASP A 662 9.35 13.99 -15.75
C ASP A 662 9.90 13.19 -14.56
N SER A 663 11.08 13.54 -14.05
CA SER A 663 11.82 12.79 -13.03
C SER A 663 12.24 11.39 -13.45
N MET A 664 12.40 11.16 -14.75
CA MET A 664 12.96 9.92 -15.26
C MET A 664 14.48 10.06 -15.36
N LYS A 665 15.21 9.05 -14.89
CA LYS A 665 16.67 8.99 -15.05
C LYS A 665 17.03 8.93 -16.53
N VAL A 666 18.00 9.73 -16.95
CA VAL A 666 18.51 9.80 -18.32
C VAL A 666 20.04 9.93 -18.33
N GLY A 667 20.68 9.54 -19.44
CA GLY A 667 22.11 9.74 -19.65
C GLY A 667 22.98 8.81 -18.80
N SER A 668 24.22 9.24 -18.52
CA SER A 668 25.18 8.46 -17.73
C SER A 668 24.87 8.56 -16.24
N TRP A 669 25.01 7.45 -15.52
CA TRP A 669 24.74 7.36 -14.09
C TRP A 669 25.84 6.60 -13.35
N ILE A 670 26.13 7.07 -12.14
CA ILE A 670 26.86 6.35 -11.10
C ILE A 670 25.93 6.26 -9.89
N GLU A 671 25.31 5.10 -9.70
CA GLU A 671 24.39 4.82 -8.60
C GLU A 671 25.13 4.23 -7.41
N ILE A 672 24.69 4.57 -6.21
CA ILE A 672 25.24 3.99 -4.99
C ILE A 672 24.48 2.70 -4.68
N SER A 673 25.20 1.66 -4.22
CA SER A 673 24.55 0.45 -3.71
C SER A 673 23.73 0.73 -2.45
N ASP A 674 22.59 0.06 -2.30
CA ASP A 674 21.79 0.14 -1.06
C ASP A 674 22.56 -0.34 0.18
N LYS A 675 23.63 -1.12 -0.04
CA LYS A 675 24.56 -1.61 1.00
C LYS A 675 25.79 -0.71 1.19
N PHE A 676 25.82 0.46 0.55
CA PHE A 676 27.00 1.32 0.57
C PHE A 676 27.27 1.86 1.97
N ASN A 677 28.45 1.56 2.51
CA ASN A 677 28.92 2.13 3.77
C ASN A 677 30.44 2.28 3.75
N ASN A 678 31.00 2.70 4.89
CA ASN A 678 32.44 2.83 5.07
C ASN A 678 33.26 1.59 4.69
N GLU A 679 32.70 0.39 4.81
CA GLU A 679 33.35 -0.89 4.50
C GLU A 679 33.03 -1.36 3.08
N ILE A 680 31.80 -1.14 2.61
CA ILE A 680 31.30 -1.56 1.30
C ILE A 680 31.10 -0.32 0.43
N GLN A 681 32.13 0.08 -0.31
CA GLN A 681 32.06 1.26 -1.19
C GLN A 681 31.72 0.89 -2.64
N VAL A 682 30.56 0.23 -2.80
CA VAL A 682 30.11 -0.25 -4.11
C VAL A 682 29.19 0.75 -4.81
N VAL A 683 29.51 1.02 -6.08
CA VAL A 683 28.69 1.85 -6.97
C VAL A 683 28.43 1.13 -8.30
N TYR A 684 27.37 1.51 -9.00
CA TYR A 684 26.97 0.97 -10.28
C TYR A 684 27.07 2.06 -11.35
N LYS A 685 27.87 1.85 -12.38
CA LYS A 685 28.07 2.81 -13.47
C LYS A 685 27.45 2.30 -14.75
N GLY A 686 26.60 3.10 -15.38
CA GLY A 686 26.01 2.78 -16.67
C GLY A 686 25.23 3.95 -17.23
N ALA A 687 24.22 3.66 -18.06
CA ALA A 687 23.36 4.69 -18.63
C ALA A 687 21.87 4.33 -18.52
N TYR A 688 21.04 5.37 -18.50
CA TYR A 688 19.59 5.29 -18.52
C TYR A 688 19.01 5.95 -19.78
N GLU A 689 17.91 5.39 -20.27
CA GLU A 689 17.03 6.01 -21.26
C GLU A 689 15.60 5.91 -20.74
N ARG A 690 14.96 7.07 -20.50
CA ARG A 690 13.58 7.18 -19.99
C ARG A 690 13.34 6.30 -18.75
N GLY A 691 14.25 6.38 -17.78
CA GLY A 691 14.14 5.64 -16.51
C GLY A 691 14.56 4.18 -16.57
N ASN A 692 14.89 3.62 -17.73
CA ASN A 692 15.34 2.23 -17.87
C ASN A 692 16.85 2.13 -18.12
N LYS A 693 17.50 1.14 -17.50
CA LYS A 693 18.93 0.86 -17.68
C LYS A 693 19.19 0.38 -19.11
N ILE A 694 20.21 0.93 -19.77
CA ILE A 694 20.63 0.56 -21.13
C ILE A 694 22.12 0.25 -21.20
N ASN A 695 22.51 -0.55 -22.20
CA ASN A 695 23.90 -0.86 -22.51
C ASN A 695 24.67 -1.46 -21.32
N ARG A 696 25.99 -1.26 -21.29
CA ARG A 696 26.86 -1.83 -20.27
C ARG A 696 26.67 -1.13 -18.93
N TRP A 697 26.56 -1.95 -17.88
CA TRP A 697 26.54 -1.54 -16.49
C TRP A 697 27.65 -2.26 -15.72
N ASP A 698 28.57 -1.49 -15.15
CA ASP A 698 29.69 -1.97 -14.35
C ASP A 698 29.39 -1.79 -12.86
N THR A 699 29.72 -2.79 -12.04
CA THR A 699 29.74 -2.70 -10.58
C THR A 699 31.17 -2.44 -10.14
N LEU A 700 31.37 -1.34 -9.43
CA LEU A 700 32.68 -0.83 -9.05
C LEU A 700 32.85 -0.90 -7.53
N ASN A 701 33.99 -1.36 -7.04
CA ASN A 701 34.41 -1.23 -5.64
C ASN A 701 35.72 -0.43 -5.59
N PHE A 702 35.73 0.75 -4.94
CA PHE A 702 36.87 1.67 -4.90
C PHE A 702 37.54 1.89 -6.28
N ARG A 703 36.73 1.96 -7.36
CA ARG A 703 37.10 2.11 -8.79
C ARG A 703 37.43 0.84 -9.56
N ASN A 704 37.57 -0.32 -8.93
CA ASN A 704 37.78 -1.58 -9.63
C ASN A 704 36.45 -2.15 -10.10
N VAL A 705 36.34 -2.51 -11.38
CA VAL A 705 35.18 -3.24 -11.90
C VAL A 705 35.22 -4.66 -11.33
N ILE A 706 34.29 -4.98 -10.44
CA ILE A 706 34.20 -6.28 -9.76
C ILE A 706 33.08 -7.17 -10.34
N ALA A 707 32.09 -6.55 -10.98
CA ALA A 707 30.93 -7.23 -11.56
C ALA A 707 30.31 -6.35 -12.66
N GLY A 708 29.30 -6.84 -13.38
CA GLY A 708 28.62 -6.07 -14.42
C GLY A 708 28.10 -6.92 -15.57
N GLY A 709 27.44 -6.26 -16.52
CA GLY A 709 26.91 -6.90 -17.73
C GLY A 709 26.22 -5.90 -18.64
N GLN A 710 25.38 -6.39 -19.55
CA GLN A 710 24.67 -5.55 -20.53
C GLN A 710 23.17 -5.59 -20.33
N TYR A 711 22.53 -4.43 -20.48
CA TYR A 711 21.10 -4.27 -20.69
C TYR A 711 20.82 -4.01 -22.17
N ASP A 712 19.59 -4.30 -22.60
CA ASP A 712 19.14 -4.03 -23.95
C ASP A 712 19.28 -2.52 -24.30
N SER A 713 19.59 -2.24 -25.56
CA SER A 713 19.72 -0.88 -26.06
C SER A 713 18.39 -0.23 -26.46
N GLN A 714 17.26 -0.96 -26.33
CA GLN A 714 15.93 -0.47 -26.70
C GLN A 714 15.24 0.25 -25.53
N GLY A 715 15.89 0.34 -24.36
CA GLY A 715 15.38 1.05 -23.20
C GLY A 715 14.30 0.27 -22.46
N TYR A 716 14.32 -1.07 -22.50
CA TYR A 716 13.37 -1.89 -21.73
C TYR A 716 13.93 -2.34 -20.37
N GLY A 717 15.22 -2.09 -20.07
CA GLY A 717 15.83 -2.50 -18.81
C GLY A 717 16.04 -4.01 -18.68
N ILE A 718 16.13 -4.72 -19.81
CA ILE A 718 16.25 -6.17 -19.89
C ILE A 718 17.74 -6.55 -19.89
N LYS A 719 18.17 -7.34 -18.91
CA LYS A 719 19.54 -7.91 -18.90
C LYS A 719 19.74 -8.87 -20.08
N ILE A 720 20.88 -8.75 -20.77
CA ILE A 720 21.28 -9.58 -21.91
C ILE A 720 22.78 -9.91 -21.86
N GLY A 721 23.19 -10.99 -22.53
CA GLY A 721 24.59 -11.35 -22.72
C GLY A 721 25.27 -11.84 -21.44
N GLU A 722 26.60 -11.75 -21.40
CA GLU A 722 27.41 -12.18 -20.25
C GLU A 722 27.25 -11.22 -19.06
N TRP A 723 27.18 -11.78 -17.86
CA TRP A 723 27.04 -11.08 -16.60
C TRP A 723 27.96 -11.68 -15.55
N VAL A 724 28.52 -10.81 -14.72
CA VAL A 724 29.11 -11.16 -13.42
C VAL A 724 28.24 -10.53 -12.34
N GLU A 725 27.68 -11.33 -11.45
CA GLU A 725 26.84 -10.89 -10.33
C GLU A 725 27.51 -11.19 -9.00
N ALA A 726 27.44 -10.23 -8.08
CA ALA A 726 27.94 -10.40 -6.71
C ALA A 726 26.80 -10.75 -5.76
N ILE A 727 26.99 -11.75 -4.89
CA ILE A 727 26.07 -12.16 -3.83
C ILE A 727 26.78 -12.13 -2.47
N ASN A 728 26.02 -12.31 -1.38
CA ASN A 728 26.53 -12.37 0.01
C ASN A 728 27.46 -11.20 0.35
N ASP A 729 26.96 -9.97 0.23
CA ASP A 729 27.71 -8.75 0.55
C ASP A 729 29.05 -8.64 -0.20
N TYR A 730 29.01 -9.01 -1.49
CA TYR A 730 30.14 -8.96 -2.41
C TYR A 730 31.29 -9.93 -2.08
N SER A 731 31.00 -10.97 -1.30
CA SER A 731 31.95 -12.03 -0.99
C SER A 731 32.00 -13.16 -2.02
N ILE A 732 30.97 -13.33 -2.88
CA ILE A 732 30.98 -14.36 -3.93
C ILE A 732 30.47 -13.76 -5.24
N TYR A 733 31.19 -14.04 -6.32
CA TYR A 733 30.89 -13.58 -7.68
C TYR A 733 30.55 -14.78 -8.55
N TYR A 734 29.42 -14.72 -9.23
CA TYR A 734 29.03 -15.70 -10.23
C TYR A 734 29.10 -15.10 -11.62
N LYS A 735 29.50 -15.91 -12.59
CA LYS A 735 29.46 -15.55 -14.01
C LYS A 735 28.50 -16.46 -14.74
N GLY A 736 27.71 -15.88 -15.63
CA GLY A 736 26.82 -16.60 -16.54
C GLY A 736 26.23 -15.64 -17.56
N SER A 737 25.17 -16.06 -18.26
CA SER A 737 24.55 -15.24 -19.29
C SER A 737 23.09 -14.94 -18.98
N TYR A 738 22.56 -13.87 -19.58
CA TYR A 738 21.14 -13.54 -19.61
C TYR A 738 20.63 -13.58 -21.07
N LEU A 739 19.42 -14.10 -21.25
CA LEU A 739 18.65 -14.04 -22.49
C LEU A 739 17.24 -13.54 -22.15
N ASP A 740 16.84 -12.41 -22.75
CA ASP A 740 15.56 -11.74 -22.51
C ASP A 740 15.26 -11.53 -21.01
N GLY A 741 16.26 -11.06 -20.26
CA GLY A 741 16.13 -10.72 -18.84
C GLY A 741 16.14 -11.93 -17.91
N LYS A 742 16.33 -13.14 -18.45
CA LYS A 742 16.37 -14.40 -17.68
C LYS A 742 17.77 -14.99 -17.69
N LYS A 743 18.22 -15.51 -16.55
CA LYS A 743 19.46 -16.29 -16.45
C LYS A 743 19.40 -17.46 -17.44
N PHE A 744 20.41 -17.58 -18.28
CA PHE A 744 20.55 -18.56 -19.36
C PHE A 744 21.89 -19.28 -19.23
N GLY A 745 21.88 -20.59 -19.43
CA GLY A 745 23.08 -21.43 -19.30
C GLY A 745 23.50 -21.71 -17.85
N SER A 746 24.72 -22.24 -17.69
CA SER A 746 25.33 -22.50 -16.38
C SER A 746 25.85 -21.21 -15.76
N TRP A 747 25.64 -21.05 -14.46
CA TRP A 747 26.25 -20.00 -13.65
C TRP A 747 27.32 -20.62 -12.77
N GLU A 748 28.56 -20.17 -12.92
CA GLU A 748 29.71 -20.69 -12.17
C GLU A 748 30.24 -19.65 -11.21
N VAL A 749 30.79 -20.10 -10.07
CA VAL A 749 31.52 -19.22 -9.16
C VAL A 749 32.76 -18.72 -9.90
N PHE A 750 32.76 -17.44 -10.22
CA PHE A 750 33.84 -16.76 -10.93
C PHE A 750 34.96 -16.31 -10.00
N ALA A 751 34.60 -15.82 -8.81
CA ALA A 751 35.54 -15.40 -7.78
C ALA A 751 34.90 -15.47 -6.39
N ILE A 752 35.73 -15.65 -5.36
CA ILE A 752 35.34 -15.43 -3.96
C ILE A 752 36.12 -14.21 -3.50
N GLY A 753 35.39 -13.15 -3.15
CA GLY A 753 35.96 -11.97 -2.53
C GLY A 753 36.52 -12.35 -1.17
N TYR A 754 37.84 -12.45 -1.06
CA TYR A 754 38.49 -12.48 0.25
C TYR A 754 38.20 -11.14 0.91
N ASN A 755 37.31 -11.12 1.90
CA ASN A 755 37.31 -10.06 2.90
C ASN A 755 38.71 -10.07 3.51
N GLN A 756 39.56 -9.14 3.08
CA GLN A 756 40.81 -8.84 3.75
C GLN A 756 40.46 -8.26 5.12
N GLU A 757 40.21 -9.13 6.10
CA GLU A 757 40.43 -8.74 7.47
C GLU A 757 41.87 -8.25 7.59
N LYS A 758 41.99 -7.02 8.09
CA LYS A 758 43.22 -6.42 8.59
C LYS A 758 44.04 -7.43 9.39
N GLN A 759 45.10 -7.97 8.79
CA GLN A 759 46.29 -8.36 9.54
C GLN A 759 46.97 -7.09 10.08
N SER A 760 46.53 -6.66 11.25
CA SER A 760 47.31 -5.80 12.13
C SER A 760 46.84 -5.97 13.57
N LEU A 761 47.30 -7.06 14.21
CA LEU A 761 47.72 -7.12 15.63
C LEU A 761 48.12 -8.57 15.99
N GLN A 762 49.36 -8.95 15.66
CA GLN A 762 50.14 -9.88 16.48
C GLN A 762 51.65 -9.64 16.23
N LYS A 763 52.16 -8.60 16.89
CA LYS A 763 53.43 -8.74 17.61
C LYS A 763 53.08 -9.48 18.90
N ILE A 764 53.23 -10.80 18.90
CA ILE A 764 53.45 -11.60 20.10
C ILE A 764 54.65 -12.49 19.79
N ASP A 765 55.52 -12.60 20.78
CA ASP A 765 56.91 -12.98 20.74
C ASP A 765 57.28 -14.28 20.03
N GLU A 766 58.49 -14.24 19.46
CA GLU A 766 59.38 -15.40 19.35
C GLU A 766 59.68 -15.95 20.76
N GLN A 767 59.00 -17.01 21.19
CA GLN A 767 59.54 -18.05 22.07
C GLN A 767 58.55 -19.21 22.22
N TYR A 768 59.08 -20.43 22.11
CA TYR A 768 58.46 -21.76 22.19
C TYR A 768 57.99 -22.42 20.88
N PHE A 769 58.98 -22.96 20.15
CA PHE A 769 59.05 -24.40 19.90
C PHE A 769 60.38 -24.94 20.44
#